data_AF-A0A812Y0W4-F1
#
_entry.id   AF-A0A812Y0W4-F1
#
_cell.length_a   1.000
_cell.length_b   1.000
_cell.length_c   1.000
_cell.angle_alpha   90.00
_cell.angle_beta   90.00
_cell.angle_gamma   90.00
#
_symmetry.space_group_name_H-M   'P 1'
#
loop_
_entity.id
_entity.type
_entity.pdbx_description
1 polymer ?
#
loop_
_entity_poly.entity_id
_entity_poly.type
_entity_poly.pdbx_seq_one_letter_code
_entity_poly.pdbx_strand_id
1 'polypeptide(L)'
;MPPKKDKKSKKAGAAETSYSLPAFYNPNAAWHAEVEESMDVLRGAFGVDLKQRPALSEEDGFAAPLDLGLAKTRLADGAWTGQVLASGGVNVLWDSPLTTMTGTVAVNKMALERWMKNQWSSGPRPLRDPVDFRIVSGGALERVSPEEPVQALVVTVARRVRAGASQDELQLWLKVMFSASGRIVKAESSIDAYFWGVNFRRGVKDESKAVCHLASQVAADVWLFKKRLEAQHARSFTYEEIADFYAQHMSGVEDDDEPRSDPKLIEKAVTVYEHVLVLPEVRAIIQRMDEYYNDRSPFNAINNLLEVHYKCKTPQRVLWIFQSIETVMAMETLEPSELARKPLLKPGSGKISLLEVFLCKKGMKEFFVGRFLDTRSVDADYKAKLREIFQNPTVYRDSFLIKDRSQLSSWPTAVSHIVELIEGACFNFDHGDANIMKTGIKQGKTPQEIAEEYNPWQKLIAEIDKELAAPGAASTALGDAGQVIAAEPKAAAADATSIVPKLISVNETGVDLATVDEGWMAYVDRALAKSLVLVTEKGLSQSQLRSALEAHSLATCKGTDSGTVLVYFDSNTYGESITAPHLRMPPLQESTVKKLYSAVKNLREDKDTQGILPPGDCLVILDGGRRRSTSLLNLFQMGADRVRLDKSRKHKDGKVVARELIVHFTEASALARRFRQKLKTDTVSCAQKAFIFHSGLTKLAKRPHKHFQGMTNLASTLGPFSWPAVSSLPMLSVADKRTFWEARRRAVGGPTVESGAGSLSSSDAEASDASEPEPDVSGAGSSGDAAVAVSAEAAEAADDLVEVPAVGQGRGSGKTMADTVMQPICWHQPPRLVADSLCHMCWAKVVIDLTPATGDLAIDSVLEGRGYVGVCHSDFQRELIATRVKKAFIDKMSDPNSKVYSVAYANEYGTTEATTAPNKKLKPEAPKKDPAAKTKPKPGPKKGGEDGQPTPVPKTGTSDLGDKLQAMLAAAKLKKG
;
A
#
# COMPACT_ATOMS: atom_id res chain seq x y z
N MET A 1 -25.08 13.60 70.68
CA MET A 1 -24.75 13.47 69.25
C MET A 1 -25.61 12.38 68.63
N PRO A 2 -26.66 12.71 67.87
CA PRO A 2 -27.46 11.73 67.14
C PRO A 2 -27.29 11.88 65.60
N PRO A 3 -27.73 10.86 64.82
CA PRO A 3 -27.31 10.62 63.44
C PRO A 3 -28.26 11.29 62.42
N LYS A 4 -27.79 11.51 61.18
CA LYS A 4 -28.65 11.78 60.00
C LYS A 4 -28.01 11.11 58.77
N LYS A 5 -28.56 10.04 58.20
CA LYS A 5 -29.76 9.91 57.32
C LYS A 5 -29.66 10.68 56.00
N ASP A 6 -29.38 9.89 54.95
CA ASP A 6 -29.82 9.89 53.54
C ASP A 6 -30.35 11.18 52.88
N LYS A 7 -29.76 11.49 51.71
CA LYS A 7 -30.37 12.35 50.69
C LYS A 7 -30.54 11.59 49.37
N LYS A 8 -31.81 11.49 48.97
CA LYS A 8 -32.29 11.05 47.65
C LYS A 8 -31.87 11.99 46.52
N SER A 9 -31.74 11.37 45.35
CA SER A 9 -31.46 11.86 44.00
C SER A 9 -32.26 13.08 43.52
N LYS A 10 -31.64 13.93 42.70
CA LYS A 10 -32.31 14.75 41.67
C LYS A 10 -31.42 14.88 40.43
N LYS A 11 -31.96 14.44 39.29
CA LYS A 11 -31.39 14.50 37.92
C LYS A 11 -31.65 15.90 37.34
N ALA A 12 -30.62 16.57 36.84
CA ALA A 12 -30.67 17.75 35.97
C ALA A 12 -29.52 17.57 34.97
N GLY A 13 -29.73 17.43 33.67
CA GLY A 13 -30.26 18.47 32.77
C GLY A 13 -29.07 19.13 32.09
N ALA A 14 -28.41 18.43 31.16
CA ALA A 14 -27.27 18.97 30.41
C ALA A 14 -27.78 19.96 29.37
N ALA A 15 -27.45 21.24 29.56
CA ALA A 15 -27.70 22.30 28.60
C ALA A 15 -26.70 22.18 27.43
N GLU A 16 -27.21 22.17 26.19
CA GLU A 16 -26.41 22.34 24.98
C GLU A 16 -25.84 23.77 24.95
N THR A 17 -24.54 23.90 25.23
CA THR A 17 -23.78 25.11 24.95
C THR A 17 -23.57 25.26 23.44
N SER A 18 -24.22 26.26 22.83
CA SER A 18 -24.00 26.63 21.43
C SER A 18 -22.61 27.28 21.28
N TYR A 19 -21.66 26.57 20.67
CA TYR A 19 -20.38 27.15 20.26
C TYR A 19 -20.62 28.04 19.03
N SER A 20 -20.41 29.36 19.14
CA SER A 20 -20.36 30.23 17.97
C SER A 20 -19.08 29.93 17.19
N LEU A 21 -19.22 29.38 15.98
CA LEU A 21 -18.10 29.15 15.06
C LEU A 21 -17.41 30.50 14.73
N PRO A 22 -16.06 30.52 14.57
CA PRO A 22 -15.34 31.68 14.05
C PRO A 22 -15.97 32.21 12.76
N ALA A 23 -15.89 33.52 12.51
CA ALA A 23 -16.29 34.10 11.22
C ALA A 23 -15.38 33.56 10.12
N PHE A 24 -15.82 32.53 9.40
CA PHE A 24 -15.09 31.93 8.29
C PHE A 24 -15.41 32.67 6.99
N TYR A 25 -14.39 32.85 6.14
CA TYR A 25 -14.58 33.30 4.77
C TYR A 25 -15.45 32.30 4.03
N ASN A 26 -16.61 32.74 3.53
CA ASN A 26 -17.50 31.94 2.69
C ASN A 26 -17.08 32.12 1.21
N PRO A 27 -16.39 31.15 0.59
CA PRO A 27 -16.00 31.25 -0.82
C PRO A 27 -17.20 31.24 -1.77
N ASN A 28 -18.39 30.87 -1.28
CA ASN A 28 -19.61 30.70 -2.06
C ASN A 28 -20.59 31.86 -1.93
N ALA A 29 -20.23 32.97 -1.26
CA ALA A 29 -21.14 34.07 -0.98
C ALA A 29 -21.86 34.60 -2.24
N ALA A 30 -21.13 34.79 -3.34
CA ALA A 30 -21.70 35.25 -4.61
C ALA A 30 -22.67 34.24 -5.24
N TRP A 31 -22.33 32.94 -5.18
CA TRP A 31 -23.20 31.88 -5.67
C TRP A 31 -24.46 31.71 -4.80
N HIS A 32 -24.32 31.79 -3.48
CA HIS A 32 -25.45 31.74 -2.55
C HIS A 32 -26.42 32.90 -2.77
N ALA A 33 -25.93 34.10 -3.06
CA ALA A 33 -26.78 35.23 -3.43
C ALA A 33 -27.60 34.95 -4.70
N GLU A 34 -27.02 34.32 -5.72
CA GLU A 34 -27.74 33.92 -6.95
C GLU A 34 -28.81 32.84 -6.68
N VAL A 35 -28.50 31.88 -5.81
CA VAL A 35 -29.46 30.85 -5.38
C VAL A 35 -30.60 31.48 -4.58
N GLU A 36 -30.31 32.44 -3.70
CA GLU A 36 -31.31 33.16 -2.91
C GLU A 36 -32.24 34.00 -3.80
N GLU A 37 -31.69 34.76 -4.74
CA GLU A 37 -32.47 35.50 -5.74
C GLU A 37 -33.34 34.56 -6.58
N SER A 38 -32.80 33.38 -6.94
CA SER A 38 -33.55 32.36 -7.68
C SER A 38 -34.70 31.81 -6.84
N MET A 39 -34.53 31.62 -5.54
CA MET A 39 -35.61 31.22 -4.64
C MET A 39 -36.72 32.27 -4.55
N ASP A 40 -36.39 33.56 -4.58
CA ASP A 40 -37.39 34.63 -4.59
C ASP A 40 -38.22 34.62 -5.87
N VAL A 41 -37.58 34.40 -7.02
CA VAL A 41 -38.29 34.21 -8.30
C VAL A 41 -39.25 33.02 -8.23
N LEU A 42 -38.82 31.90 -7.67
CA LEU A 42 -39.69 30.72 -7.52
C LEU A 42 -40.86 31.01 -6.58
N ARG A 43 -40.65 31.74 -5.47
CA ARG A 43 -41.74 32.14 -4.57
C ARG A 43 -42.76 33.02 -5.27
N GLY A 44 -42.31 33.95 -6.11
CA GLY A 44 -43.20 34.80 -6.92
C GLY A 44 -44.03 34.00 -7.93
N ALA A 45 -43.42 33.01 -8.59
CA ALA A 45 -44.09 32.21 -9.61
C ALA A 45 -44.98 31.10 -9.07
N PHE A 46 -44.57 30.47 -7.97
CA PHE A 46 -45.19 29.24 -7.46
C PHE A 46 -45.83 29.39 -6.08
N GLY A 47 -45.71 30.54 -5.42
CA GLY A 47 -46.24 30.83 -4.09
C GLY A 47 -45.16 30.79 -2.99
N VAL A 48 -45.43 31.42 -1.85
CA VAL A 48 -44.44 31.60 -0.76
C VAL A 48 -44.14 30.31 0.04
N ASP A 49 -45.08 29.36 0.06
CA ASP A 49 -45.02 28.17 0.92
C ASP A 49 -44.35 26.94 0.27
N LEU A 50 -43.34 27.14 -0.59
CA LEU A 50 -42.72 26.05 -1.36
C LEU A 50 -42.09 24.96 -0.46
N LYS A 51 -41.58 25.34 0.71
CA LYS A 51 -40.96 24.42 1.66
C LYS A 51 -41.99 23.53 2.38
N GLN A 52 -43.20 24.04 2.58
CA GLN A 52 -44.27 23.38 3.31
C GLN A 52 -45.08 22.44 2.42
N ARG A 53 -44.90 22.51 1.10
CA ARG A 53 -45.61 21.63 0.17
C ARG A 53 -45.19 20.16 0.36
N PRO A 54 -46.15 19.23 0.38
CA PRO A 54 -45.84 17.80 0.39
C PRO A 54 -45.17 17.40 -0.93
N ALA A 55 -44.54 16.22 -0.93
CA ALA A 55 -44.17 15.58 -2.17
C ALA A 55 -45.45 15.26 -2.98
N LEU A 56 -45.34 15.26 -4.31
CA LEU A 56 -46.47 14.95 -5.18
C LEU A 56 -46.89 13.49 -5.04
N SER A 57 -48.18 13.25 -5.26
CA SER A 57 -48.76 11.90 -5.29
C SER A 57 -48.10 11.02 -6.36
N GLU A 58 -48.34 9.71 -6.32
CA GLU A 58 -47.85 8.80 -7.36
C GLU A 58 -48.44 9.13 -8.75
N GLU A 59 -49.68 9.62 -8.79
CA GLU A 59 -50.37 10.01 -10.03
C GLU A 59 -49.81 11.32 -10.62
N ASP A 60 -49.47 12.27 -9.75
CA ASP A 60 -48.99 13.60 -10.14
C ASP A 60 -47.46 13.66 -10.30
N GLY A 61 -46.73 12.77 -9.63
CA GLY A 61 -45.28 12.74 -9.51
C GLY A 61 -44.58 11.79 -10.50
N PHE A 62 -43.26 11.70 -10.34
CA PHE A 62 -42.38 10.71 -10.95
C PHE A 62 -42.15 9.49 -10.04
N ALA A 63 -42.37 9.64 -8.73
CA ALA A 63 -42.20 8.59 -7.73
C ALA A 63 -43.23 8.77 -6.61
N ALA A 64 -43.69 7.66 -6.02
CA ALA A 64 -44.60 7.68 -4.89
C ALA A 64 -43.99 8.45 -3.70
N PRO A 65 -44.76 9.28 -2.97
CA PRO A 65 -44.26 10.08 -1.85
C PRO A 65 -43.44 9.27 -0.83
N LEU A 66 -42.39 9.89 -0.30
CA LEU A 66 -41.60 9.28 0.76
C LEU A 66 -42.41 9.10 2.05
N ASP A 67 -42.41 7.88 2.59
CA ASP A 67 -43.06 7.57 3.86
C ASP A 67 -42.18 7.96 5.07
N LEU A 68 -42.47 9.14 5.64
CA LEU A 68 -41.81 9.64 6.85
C LEU A 68 -42.19 8.84 8.11
N GLY A 69 -43.36 8.20 8.14
CA GLY A 69 -43.79 7.35 9.25
C GLY A 69 -42.93 6.09 9.33
N LEU A 70 -42.69 5.46 8.18
CA LEU A 70 -41.77 4.34 8.05
C LEU A 70 -40.34 4.74 8.44
N ALA A 71 -39.87 5.91 7.99
CA ALA A 71 -38.54 6.41 8.35
C ALA A 71 -38.38 6.59 9.86
N LYS A 72 -39.36 7.19 10.54
CA LYS A 72 -39.38 7.37 12.00
C LYS A 72 -39.45 6.03 12.74
N THR A 73 -40.25 5.09 12.24
CA THR A 73 -40.37 3.75 12.82
C THR A 73 -39.03 3.02 12.77
N ARG A 74 -38.34 3.04 11.62
CA ARG A 74 -37.02 2.43 11.45
C ARG A 74 -35.91 3.17 12.22
N LEU A 75 -36.02 4.49 12.37
CA LEU A 75 -35.08 5.26 13.19
C LEU A 75 -35.19 4.91 14.68
N ALA A 76 -36.42 4.67 15.16
CA ALA A 76 -36.69 4.24 16.54
C ALA A 76 -36.39 2.75 16.78
N ASP A 77 -36.33 1.95 15.71
CA ASP A 77 -36.02 0.53 15.78
C ASP A 77 -34.50 0.31 15.95
N GLY A 78 -34.09 -0.01 17.18
CA GLY A 78 -32.70 -0.36 17.50
C GLY A 78 -32.18 -1.61 16.77
N ALA A 79 -33.06 -2.46 16.22
CA ALA A 79 -32.68 -3.60 15.40
C ALA A 79 -32.43 -3.23 13.92
N TRP A 80 -32.82 -2.03 13.48
CA TRP A 80 -32.61 -1.59 12.11
C TRP A 80 -31.14 -1.20 11.87
N THR A 81 -30.46 -2.00 11.06
CA THR A 81 -29.04 -1.82 10.69
C THR A 81 -28.85 -1.10 9.35
N GLY A 82 -29.94 -0.88 8.59
CA GLY A 82 -29.88 -0.24 7.28
C GLY A 82 -29.58 1.26 7.35
N GLN A 83 -28.70 1.74 6.47
CA GLN A 83 -28.35 3.16 6.37
C GLN A 83 -29.48 4.02 5.78
N VAL A 84 -30.32 3.43 4.93
CA VAL A 84 -31.49 4.09 4.34
C VAL A 84 -32.73 3.69 5.13
N LEU A 85 -33.39 4.66 5.74
CA LEU A 85 -34.59 4.50 6.56
C LEU A 85 -35.85 4.49 5.68
N ALA A 86 -35.92 5.32 4.65
CA ALA A 86 -37.01 5.31 3.68
C ALA A 86 -36.54 5.89 2.34
N SER A 87 -37.25 5.60 1.26
CA SER A 87 -37.00 6.14 -0.08
C SER A 87 -38.33 6.43 -0.78
N GLY A 88 -38.37 7.46 -1.61
CA GLY A 88 -39.56 7.85 -2.37
C GLY A 88 -39.39 9.21 -3.03
N GLY A 89 -40.49 9.77 -3.54
CA GLY A 89 -40.59 11.13 -4.03
C GLY A 89 -40.49 12.14 -2.88
N VAL A 90 -39.66 13.16 -3.05
CA VAL A 90 -39.44 14.22 -2.07
C VAL A 90 -39.63 15.59 -2.70
N ASN A 91 -39.97 16.57 -1.86
CA ASN A 91 -39.80 17.97 -2.20
C ASN A 91 -38.35 18.36 -1.89
N VAL A 92 -37.58 18.69 -2.94
CA VAL A 92 -36.16 19.07 -2.80
C VAL A 92 -35.94 20.31 -1.92
N LEU A 93 -37.00 21.09 -1.68
CA LEU A 93 -37.02 22.31 -0.87
C LEU A 93 -37.46 22.09 0.57
N TRP A 94 -37.67 20.84 1.03
CA TRP A 94 -37.91 20.54 2.45
C TRP A 94 -36.80 21.02 3.37
N ASP A 95 -35.59 21.17 2.84
CA ASP A 95 -34.48 21.91 3.46
C ASP A 95 -34.01 23.03 2.52
N SER A 96 -33.43 24.10 3.07
CA SER A 96 -32.96 25.23 2.28
C SER A 96 -31.89 24.78 1.27
N PRO A 97 -31.94 25.21 0.00
CA PRO A 97 -30.83 25.01 -0.94
C PRO A 97 -29.51 25.64 -0.48
N LEU A 98 -29.57 26.58 0.48
CA LEU A 98 -28.41 27.22 1.10
C LEU A 98 -27.85 26.44 2.29
N THR A 99 -28.58 25.45 2.83
CA THR A 99 -28.05 24.55 3.87
C THR A 99 -26.95 23.68 3.25
N THR A 100 -25.74 23.76 3.79
CA THR A 100 -24.60 22.96 3.33
C THR A 100 -23.77 22.47 4.51
N MET A 101 -23.44 21.18 4.49
CA MET A 101 -22.50 20.56 5.42
C MET A 101 -21.04 20.92 5.08
N THR A 102 -20.80 21.43 3.87
CA THR A 102 -19.48 21.71 3.31
C THR A 102 -19.34 23.18 2.90
N GLY A 103 -19.91 24.12 3.68
CA GLY A 103 -19.96 25.54 3.31
C GLY A 103 -18.62 26.25 3.10
N THR A 104 -17.51 25.66 3.54
CA THR A 104 -16.14 26.15 3.29
C THR A 104 -15.52 25.59 2.00
N VAL A 105 -16.16 24.63 1.35
CA VAL A 105 -15.74 24.06 0.06
C VAL A 105 -16.30 24.94 -1.05
N ALA A 106 -15.41 25.48 -1.89
CA ALA A 106 -15.82 26.32 -2.99
C ALA A 106 -16.65 25.51 -4.02
N VAL A 107 -17.83 26.03 -4.37
CA VAL A 107 -18.64 25.53 -5.47
C VAL A 107 -17.94 25.88 -6.77
N ASN A 108 -17.63 24.88 -7.58
CA ASN A 108 -17.14 25.10 -8.93
C ASN A 108 -18.32 25.49 -9.82
N LYS A 109 -18.66 26.79 -9.81
CA LYS A 109 -19.80 27.35 -10.56
C LYS A 109 -19.78 26.95 -12.03
N MET A 110 -18.62 26.99 -12.69
CA MET A 110 -18.50 26.59 -14.10
C MET A 110 -18.88 25.13 -14.33
N ALA A 111 -18.40 24.22 -13.49
CA ALA A 111 -18.75 22.80 -13.58
C ALA A 111 -20.25 22.59 -13.32
N LEU A 112 -20.84 23.37 -12.42
CA LEU A 112 -22.25 23.28 -12.08
C LEU A 112 -23.16 23.81 -13.21
N GLU A 113 -22.83 24.94 -13.81
CA GLU A 113 -23.54 25.49 -14.98
C GLU A 113 -23.51 24.55 -16.18
N ARG A 114 -22.37 23.89 -16.38
CA ARG A 114 -22.22 22.83 -17.39
C ARG A 114 -23.07 21.62 -17.07
N TRP A 115 -23.07 21.17 -15.81
CA TRP A 115 -23.94 20.08 -15.38
C TRP A 115 -25.42 20.42 -15.59
N MET A 116 -25.85 21.65 -15.29
CA MET A 116 -27.22 22.13 -15.56
C MET A 116 -27.58 22.03 -17.05
N LYS A 117 -26.69 22.51 -17.93
CA LYS A 117 -26.87 22.45 -19.39
C LYS A 117 -27.04 21.01 -19.86
N ASN A 118 -26.24 20.09 -19.34
CA ASN A 118 -26.30 18.67 -19.70
C ASN A 118 -27.53 17.98 -19.10
N GLN A 119 -27.86 18.23 -17.83
CA GLN A 119 -28.93 17.59 -17.08
C GLN A 119 -30.33 18.01 -17.53
N TRP A 120 -30.49 19.14 -18.21
CA TRP A 120 -31.81 19.59 -18.69
C TRP A 120 -31.78 20.13 -20.12
N SER A 121 -30.83 19.65 -20.93
CA SER A 121 -30.69 20.00 -22.35
C SER A 121 -31.97 19.76 -23.17
N SER A 122 -32.77 18.75 -22.79
CA SER A 122 -34.00 18.34 -23.47
C SER A 122 -35.28 18.74 -22.73
N GLY A 123 -35.18 19.62 -21.71
CA GLY A 123 -36.30 20.06 -20.89
C GLY A 123 -36.35 19.42 -19.48
N PRO A 124 -37.47 19.62 -18.75
CA PRO A 124 -37.63 19.20 -17.35
C PRO A 124 -37.56 17.68 -17.21
N ARG A 125 -36.65 17.18 -16.36
CA ARG A 125 -36.56 15.77 -15.99
C ARG A 125 -36.07 15.60 -14.54
N PRO A 126 -36.38 14.48 -13.88
CA PRO A 126 -35.96 14.22 -12.50
C PRO A 126 -34.45 14.35 -12.30
N LEU A 127 -34.02 14.69 -11.09
CA LEU A 127 -32.61 14.55 -10.70
C LEU A 127 -32.17 13.10 -10.86
N ARG A 128 -30.99 12.88 -11.45
CA ARG A 128 -30.42 11.54 -11.63
C ARG A 128 -30.09 10.88 -10.30
N ASP A 129 -29.59 11.70 -9.37
CA ASP A 129 -29.15 11.28 -8.06
C ASP A 129 -30.20 11.62 -7.00
N PRO A 130 -30.41 10.75 -5.99
CA PRO A 130 -31.39 11.00 -4.95
C PRO A 130 -30.97 12.15 -4.02
N VAL A 131 -31.95 12.92 -3.54
CA VAL A 131 -31.76 13.91 -2.48
C VAL A 131 -31.92 13.25 -1.12
N ASP A 132 -30.83 13.22 -0.36
CA ASP A 132 -30.79 12.54 0.93
C ASP A 132 -31.04 13.53 2.07
N PHE A 133 -31.93 13.16 2.98
CA PHE A 133 -32.22 13.90 4.21
C PHE A 133 -31.96 13.04 5.43
N ARG A 134 -31.71 13.68 6.57
CA ARG A 134 -31.79 13.08 7.90
C ARG A 134 -32.88 13.75 8.72
N ILE A 135 -33.35 13.05 9.74
CA ILE A 135 -34.29 13.59 10.73
C ILE A 135 -33.47 14.15 11.89
N VAL A 136 -33.57 15.45 12.17
CA VAL A 136 -32.89 16.10 13.31
C VAL A 136 -33.81 16.18 14.54
N SER A 137 -33.23 16.50 15.70
CA SER A 137 -33.96 16.75 16.94
C SER A 137 -35.14 17.72 16.72
N GLY A 138 -36.35 17.29 17.06
CA GLY A 138 -37.59 18.05 16.77
C GLY A 138 -38.32 17.63 15.49
N GLY A 139 -37.80 16.65 14.74
CA GLY A 139 -38.47 16.05 13.59
C GLY A 139 -38.34 16.82 12.28
N ALA A 140 -37.51 17.87 12.25
CA ALA A 140 -37.16 18.59 11.03
C ALA A 140 -36.28 17.71 10.12
N LEU A 141 -36.32 18.00 8.82
CA LEU A 141 -35.47 17.34 7.82
C LEU A 141 -34.30 18.25 7.48
N GLU A 142 -33.10 17.67 7.43
CA GLU A 142 -31.87 18.35 7.05
C GLU A 142 -31.20 17.57 5.91
N ARG A 143 -30.81 18.25 4.83
CA ARG A 143 -30.19 17.61 3.66
C ARG A 143 -28.76 17.19 3.99
N VAL A 144 -28.40 15.97 3.57
CA VAL A 144 -27.05 15.41 3.72
C VAL A 144 -26.41 15.00 2.39
N SER A 145 -27.18 14.96 1.30
CA SER A 145 -26.63 14.89 -0.05
C SER A 145 -25.95 16.20 -0.45
N PRO A 146 -25.06 16.20 -1.46
CA PRO A 146 -24.48 17.42 -2.02
C PRO A 146 -25.54 18.47 -2.38
N GLU A 147 -25.24 19.73 -2.10
CA GLU A 147 -26.11 20.87 -2.33
C GLU A 147 -26.19 21.27 -3.81
N GLU A 148 -25.15 20.98 -4.59
CA GLU A 148 -25.01 21.48 -5.96
C GLU A 148 -26.16 21.04 -6.89
N PRO A 149 -26.61 19.77 -6.91
CA PRO A 149 -27.73 19.36 -7.77
C PRO A 149 -29.04 20.10 -7.48
N VAL A 150 -29.32 20.38 -6.20
CA VAL A 150 -30.52 21.11 -5.78
C VAL A 150 -30.41 22.59 -6.09
N GLN A 151 -29.25 23.20 -5.82
CA GLN A 151 -28.97 24.59 -6.19
C GLN A 151 -29.07 24.80 -7.71
N ALA A 152 -28.49 23.89 -8.48
CA ALA A 152 -28.58 23.88 -9.94
C ALA A 152 -30.03 23.76 -10.44
N LEU A 153 -30.84 22.89 -9.83
CA LEU A 153 -32.26 22.78 -10.15
C LEU A 153 -32.98 24.11 -9.90
N VAL A 154 -32.83 24.68 -8.70
CA VAL A 154 -33.46 25.96 -8.31
C VAL A 154 -33.08 27.08 -9.28
N VAL A 155 -31.79 27.24 -9.58
CA VAL A 155 -31.31 28.26 -10.51
C VAL A 155 -31.85 28.00 -11.93
N THR A 156 -31.91 26.75 -12.37
CA THR A 156 -32.46 26.40 -13.69
C THR A 156 -33.93 26.76 -13.80
N VAL A 157 -34.77 26.36 -12.84
CA VAL A 157 -36.20 26.68 -12.85
C VAL A 157 -36.41 28.19 -12.80
N ALA A 158 -35.68 28.91 -11.95
CA ALA A 158 -35.77 30.37 -11.88
C ALA A 158 -35.38 31.04 -13.21
N ARG A 159 -34.35 30.53 -13.91
CA ARG A 159 -33.98 30.99 -15.26
C ARG A 159 -35.11 30.75 -16.27
N ARG A 160 -35.80 29.60 -16.20
CA ARG A 160 -36.96 29.29 -17.08
C ARG A 160 -38.18 30.17 -16.79
N VAL A 161 -38.48 30.44 -15.52
CA VAL A 161 -39.52 31.41 -15.11
C VAL A 161 -39.21 32.79 -15.66
N ARG A 162 -37.99 33.30 -15.47
CA ARG A 162 -37.57 34.61 -16.01
C ARG A 162 -37.65 34.66 -17.53
N ALA A 163 -37.39 33.54 -18.21
CA ALA A 163 -37.48 33.42 -19.66
C ALA A 163 -38.93 33.31 -20.19
N GLY A 164 -39.95 33.35 -19.32
CA GLY A 164 -41.35 33.28 -19.73
C GLY A 164 -41.76 31.90 -20.26
N ALA A 165 -41.21 30.82 -19.69
CA ALA A 165 -41.61 29.46 -20.04
C ALA A 165 -43.14 29.26 -19.92
N SER A 166 -43.70 28.39 -20.76
CA SER A 166 -45.15 28.13 -20.77
C SER A 166 -45.62 27.51 -19.46
N GLN A 167 -46.91 27.67 -19.15
CA GLN A 167 -47.48 27.12 -17.92
C GLN A 167 -47.30 25.59 -17.84
N ASP A 168 -47.42 24.89 -18.97
CA ASP A 168 -47.21 23.45 -19.05
C ASP A 168 -45.77 23.05 -18.70
N GLU A 169 -44.78 23.80 -19.19
CA GLU A 169 -43.37 23.56 -18.84
C GLU A 169 -43.12 23.84 -17.35
N LEU A 170 -43.70 24.92 -16.81
CA LEU A 170 -43.57 25.27 -15.40
C LEU A 170 -44.22 24.22 -14.49
N GLN A 171 -45.33 23.60 -14.90
CA GLN A 171 -45.92 22.46 -14.19
C GLN A 171 -44.98 21.23 -14.20
N LEU A 172 -44.29 20.98 -15.31
CA LEU A 172 -43.28 19.92 -15.36
C LEU A 172 -42.09 20.22 -14.43
N TRP A 173 -41.63 21.47 -14.34
CA TRP A 173 -40.58 21.87 -13.39
C TRP A 173 -41.03 21.74 -11.93
N LEU A 174 -42.28 22.09 -11.62
CA LEU A 174 -42.87 21.82 -10.30
C LEU A 174 -42.86 20.33 -10.00
N LYS A 175 -43.23 19.50 -10.99
CA LYS A 175 -43.18 18.04 -10.86
C LYS A 175 -41.76 17.54 -10.56
N VAL A 176 -40.74 18.12 -11.19
CA VAL A 176 -39.32 17.80 -10.92
C VAL A 176 -38.92 18.20 -9.50
N MET A 177 -39.32 19.37 -9.03
CA MET A 177 -38.96 19.85 -7.68
C MET A 177 -39.67 19.09 -6.55
N PHE A 178 -40.92 18.67 -6.77
CA PHE A 178 -41.77 18.08 -5.73
C PHE A 178 -41.92 16.56 -5.81
N SER A 179 -41.28 15.94 -6.79
CA SER A 179 -41.21 14.49 -6.93
C SER A 179 -39.80 14.00 -7.30
N ALA A 180 -38.77 14.73 -6.87
CA ALA A 180 -37.41 14.22 -7.02
C ALA A 180 -37.27 12.91 -6.24
N SER A 181 -36.45 11.99 -6.73
CA SER A 181 -36.08 10.81 -5.94
C SER A 181 -35.34 11.27 -4.68
N GLY A 182 -35.70 10.73 -3.52
CA GLY A 182 -35.05 11.06 -2.26
C GLY A 182 -35.06 9.94 -1.25
N ARG A 183 -34.24 10.08 -0.22
CA ARG A 183 -34.05 9.09 0.85
C ARG A 183 -33.99 9.77 2.21
N ILE A 184 -34.50 9.10 3.23
CA ILE A 184 -34.15 9.40 4.62
C ILE A 184 -33.03 8.46 5.03
N VAL A 185 -31.92 9.00 5.55
CA VAL A 185 -30.75 8.22 5.93
C VAL A 185 -30.48 8.34 7.43
N LYS A 186 -29.85 7.30 7.99
CA LYS A 186 -29.48 7.21 9.40
C LYS A 186 -28.14 7.92 9.61
N ALA A 187 -28.18 9.22 9.90
CA ALA A 187 -27.01 10.03 10.22
C ALA A 187 -27.21 10.73 11.59
N GLU A 188 -26.86 10.02 12.66
CA GLU A 188 -27.20 10.37 14.05
C GLU A 188 -26.47 11.63 14.53
N SER A 189 -25.23 11.85 14.11
CA SER A 189 -24.44 13.04 14.45
C SER A 189 -24.19 13.96 13.26
N SER A 190 -23.88 15.24 13.51
CA SER A 190 -23.44 16.18 12.47
C SER A 190 -22.19 15.70 11.73
N ILE A 191 -21.33 14.93 12.41
CA ILE A 191 -20.14 14.31 11.84
C ILE A 191 -20.53 13.22 10.84
N ASP A 192 -21.50 12.37 11.17
CA ASP A 192 -21.97 11.31 10.26
C ASP A 192 -22.60 11.91 9.00
N ALA A 193 -23.38 12.98 9.15
CA ALA A 193 -23.96 13.71 8.04
C ALA A 193 -22.89 14.35 7.13
N TYR A 194 -21.84 14.94 7.71
CA TYR A 194 -20.71 15.47 6.96
C TYR A 194 -20.01 14.38 6.15
N PHE A 195 -19.66 13.25 6.78
CA PHE A 195 -18.99 12.15 6.08
C PHE A 195 -19.90 11.44 5.08
N TRP A 196 -21.22 11.41 5.29
CA TRP A 196 -22.18 10.93 4.29
C TRP A 196 -22.06 11.73 2.99
N GLY A 197 -22.13 13.07 3.07
CA GLY A 197 -21.99 13.94 1.90
C GLY A 197 -20.64 13.79 1.20
N VAL A 198 -19.54 13.67 1.95
CA VAL A 198 -18.19 13.44 1.39
C VAL A 198 -18.10 12.08 0.70
N ASN A 199 -18.62 11.02 1.32
CA ASN A 199 -18.61 9.67 0.75
C ASN A 199 -19.50 9.57 -0.49
N PHE A 200 -20.64 10.25 -0.51
CA PHE A 200 -21.51 10.33 -1.68
C PHE A 200 -20.76 10.93 -2.88
N ARG A 201 -20.07 12.07 -2.69
CA ARG A 201 -19.26 12.71 -3.73
C ARG A 201 -18.17 11.79 -4.27
N ARG A 202 -17.56 11.00 -3.37
CA ARG A 202 -16.54 10.02 -3.75
C ARG A 202 -17.13 8.85 -4.53
N GLY A 203 -18.28 8.31 -4.10
CA GLY A 203 -18.96 7.20 -4.77
C GLY A 203 -19.28 7.51 -6.24
N VAL A 204 -19.88 8.68 -6.51
CA VAL A 204 -20.19 9.13 -7.88
C VAL A 204 -18.93 9.22 -8.75
N LYS A 205 -17.82 9.72 -8.19
CA LYS A 205 -16.54 9.79 -8.89
C LYS A 205 -15.97 8.39 -9.20
N ASP A 206 -16.04 7.49 -8.25
CA ASP A 206 -15.49 6.13 -8.39
C ASP A 206 -16.34 5.31 -9.39
N GLU A 207 -17.67 5.44 -9.36
CA GLU A 207 -18.57 4.85 -10.36
C GLU A 207 -18.32 5.40 -11.77
N SER A 208 -18.19 6.73 -11.90
CA SER A 208 -17.89 7.36 -13.18
C SER A 208 -16.59 6.83 -13.77
N LYS A 209 -15.55 6.66 -12.96
CA LYS A 209 -14.25 6.12 -13.42
C LYS A 209 -14.34 4.68 -13.87
N ALA A 210 -15.17 3.86 -13.21
CA ALA A 210 -15.31 2.44 -13.54
C ALA A 210 -16.00 2.19 -14.89
N VAL A 211 -16.80 3.14 -15.38
CA VAL A 211 -17.55 3.01 -16.65
C VAL A 211 -16.95 3.81 -17.80
N CYS A 212 -15.94 4.64 -17.55
CA CYS A 212 -15.25 5.38 -18.60
C CYS A 212 -14.43 4.45 -19.50
N HIS A 213 -14.49 4.68 -20.82
CA HIS A 213 -13.63 3.97 -21.77
C HIS A 213 -12.16 4.36 -21.54
N LEU A 214 -11.28 3.37 -21.50
CA LEU A 214 -9.84 3.56 -21.53
C LEU A 214 -9.38 3.95 -22.95
N ALA A 215 -8.21 4.57 -23.07
CA ALA A 215 -7.70 5.06 -24.35
C ALA A 215 -7.62 3.98 -25.46
N SER A 216 -7.27 2.75 -25.09
CA SER A 216 -7.25 1.58 -25.98
C SER A 216 -8.66 1.26 -26.54
N GLN A 217 -9.67 1.34 -25.67
CA GLN A 217 -11.07 1.13 -26.00
C GLN A 217 -11.63 2.28 -26.85
N VAL A 218 -11.24 3.53 -26.56
CA VAL A 218 -11.62 4.69 -27.39
C VAL A 218 -11.05 4.57 -28.79
N ALA A 219 -9.77 4.22 -28.93
CA ALA A 219 -9.14 4.02 -30.24
C ALA A 219 -9.84 2.91 -31.05
N ALA A 220 -10.19 1.80 -30.40
CA ALA A 220 -10.93 0.72 -31.02
C ALA A 220 -12.37 1.11 -31.43
N ASP A 221 -13.09 1.83 -30.56
CA ASP A 221 -14.44 2.34 -30.83
C ASP A 221 -14.45 3.26 -32.06
N VAL A 222 -13.57 4.26 -32.08
CA VAL A 222 -13.47 5.23 -33.18
C VAL A 222 -13.14 4.54 -34.50
N TRP A 223 -12.14 3.64 -34.51
CA TRP A 223 -11.76 2.91 -35.71
C TRP A 223 -12.91 2.02 -36.20
N LEU A 224 -13.57 1.28 -35.30
CA LEU A 224 -14.66 0.39 -35.64
C LEU A 224 -15.88 1.15 -36.16
N PHE A 225 -16.21 2.30 -35.55
CA PHE A 225 -17.28 3.18 -35.99
C PHE A 225 -17.01 3.69 -37.42
N LYS A 226 -15.80 4.20 -37.68
CA LYS A 226 -15.38 4.62 -39.03
C LYS A 226 -15.53 3.47 -40.03
N LYS A 227 -15.02 2.27 -39.72
CA LYS A 227 -15.10 1.11 -40.63
C LYS A 227 -16.52 0.64 -40.90
N ARG A 228 -17.41 0.67 -39.90
CA ARG A 228 -18.83 0.34 -40.07
C ARG A 228 -19.53 1.35 -40.98
N LEU A 229 -19.25 2.63 -40.80
CA LEU A 229 -19.81 3.68 -41.63
C LEU A 229 -19.31 3.58 -43.07
N GLU A 230 -18.00 3.33 -43.27
CA GLU A 230 -17.41 3.09 -44.58
C GLU A 230 -18.05 1.89 -45.29
N ALA A 231 -18.28 0.79 -44.56
CA ALA A 231 -18.95 -0.40 -45.09
C ALA A 231 -20.42 -0.14 -45.44
N GLN A 232 -21.14 0.61 -44.61
CA GLN A 232 -22.55 0.92 -44.81
C GLN A 232 -22.80 1.81 -46.02
N HIS A 233 -21.91 2.78 -46.27
CA HIS A 233 -22.06 3.76 -47.35
C HIS A 233 -21.20 3.47 -48.59
N ALA A 234 -20.42 2.39 -48.57
CA ALA A 234 -19.50 1.99 -49.63
C ALA A 234 -18.55 3.13 -50.09
N ARG A 235 -18.11 3.98 -49.15
CA ARG A 235 -17.17 5.08 -49.38
C ARG A 235 -16.24 5.28 -48.19
N SER A 236 -15.08 5.89 -48.41
CA SER A 236 -14.23 6.36 -47.30
C SER A 236 -14.82 7.63 -46.65
N PHE A 237 -14.60 7.79 -45.35
CA PHE A 237 -14.93 9.02 -44.63
C PHE A 237 -13.66 9.72 -44.15
N THR A 238 -13.63 11.05 -44.24
CA THR A 238 -12.54 11.85 -43.67
C THR A 238 -12.63 11.90 -42.14
N TYR A 239 -11.56 12.32 -41.48
CA TYR A 239 -11.56 12.43 -40.01
C TYR A 239 -12.51 13.54 -39.53
N GLU A 240 -12.65 14.60 -40.31
CA GLU A 240 -13.62 15.67 -40.09
C GLU A 240 -15.05 15.13 -40.15
N GLU A 241 -15.39 14.35 -41.19
CA GLU A 241 -16.74 13.79 -41.31
C GLU A 241 -17.07 12.88 -40.10
N ILE A 242 -16.13 12.05 -39.64
CA ILE A 242 -16.33 11.18 -38.46
C ILE A 242 -16.46 12.01 -37.18
N ALA A 243 -15.65 13.05 -37.01
CA ALA A 243 -15.75 13.96 -35.88
C ALA A 243 -17.10 14.70 -35.86
N ASP A 244 -17.61 15.10 -37.03
CA ASP A 244 -18.93 15.69 -37.19
C ASP A 244 -20.04 14.70 -36.80
N PHE A 245 -19.94 13.41 -37.15
CA PHE A 245 -20.88 12.40 -36.67
C PHE A 245 -20.91 12.31 -35.15
N TYR A 246 -19.75 12.30 -34.48
CA TYR A 246 -19.68 12.33 -33.03
C TYR A 246 -20.23 13.62 -32.45
N ALA A 247 -19.92 14.79 -33.02
CA ALA A 247 -20.43 16.08 -32.59
C ALA A 247 -21.96 16.19 -32.72
N GLN A 248 -22.53 15.60 -33.78
CA GLN A 248 -23.97 15.62 -34.03
C GLN A 248 -24.75 14.67 -33.11
N HIS A 249 -24.15 13.55 -32.69
CA HIS A 249 -24.86 12.47 -31.99
C HIS A 249 -24.45 12.29 -30.52
N MET A 250 -23.33 12.89 -30.08
CA MET A 250 -22.92 12.90 -28.67
C MET A 250 -23.30 14.23 -28.01
N SER A 251 -23.91 14.15 -26.83
CA SER A 251 -24.13 15.32 -25.98
C SER A 251 -22.92 15.58 -25.07
N GLY A 252 -22.53 16.84 -24.89
CA GLY A 252 -21.53 17.24 -23.88
C GLY A 252 -20.07 17.05 -24.30
N VAL A 253 -19.76 17.08 -25.60
CA VAL A 253 -18.41 16.81 -26.15
C VAL A 253 -17.40 17.93 -25.88
N GLU A 254 -17.85 19.12 -25.43
CA GLU A 254 -17.03 20.33 -25.28
C GLU A 254 -15.98 20.24 -24.14
N ASP A 255 -16.10 19.27 -23.23
CA ASP A 255 -15.36 19.24 -21.96
C ASP A 255 -14.57 17.94 -21.71
N ASP A 256 -14.43 17.10 -22.73
CA ASP A 256 -13.56 15.93 -22.69
C ASP A 256 -12.11 16.38 -22.99
N ASP A 257 -11.14 15.89 -22.21
CA ASP A 257 -9.72 16.17 -22.44
C ASP A 257 -9.24 15.57 -23.79
N GLU A 258 -9.91 14.53 -24.24
CA GLU A 258 -9.75 13.89 -25.55
C GLU A 258 -11.14 13.81 -26.24
N PRO A 259 -11.67 14.92 -26.79
CA PRO A 259 -13.03 14.96 -27.32
C PRO A 259 -13.12 14.29 -28.69
N ARG A 260 -14.07 13.35 -28.84
CA ARG A 260 -14.30 12.63 -30.11
C ARG A 260 -14.88 13.52 -31.23
N SER A 261 -15.26 14.75 -30.91
CA SER A 261 -15.60 15.78 -31.90
C SER A 261 -14.38 16.51 -32.46
N ASP A 262 -13.16 16.26 -31.98
CA ASP A 262 -11.93 16.82 -32.56
C ASP A 262 -11.43 15.90 -33.69
N PRO A 263 -11.38 16.37 -34.95
CA PRO A 263 -10.82 15.62 -36.07
C PRO A 263 -9.40 15.12 -35.80
N LYS A 264 -8.59 15.89 -35.06
CA LYS A 264 -7.23 15.47 -34.69
C LYS A 264 -7.24 14.29 -33.74
N LEU A 265 -8.22 14.20 -32.83
CA LEU A 265 -8.32 13.04 -31.97
C LEU A 265 -8.72 11.81 -32.78
N ILE A 266 -9.68 11.95 -33.69
CA ILE A 266 -10.12 10.86 -34.57
C ILE A 266 -8.94 10.33 -35.39
N GLU A 267 -8.15 11.21 -36.00
CA GLU A 267 -6.93 10.85 -36.72
C GLU A 267 -5.97 10.04 -35.82
N LYS A 268 -5.70 10.53 -34.61
CA LYS A 268 -4.79 9.87 -33.66
C LYS A 268 -5.32 8.51 -33.22
N ALA A 269 -6.61 8.41 -32.91
CA ALA A 269 -7.28 7.19 -32.50
C ALA A 269 -7.20 6.12 -33.60
N VAL A 270 -7.51 6.49 -34.85
CA VAL A 270 -7.38 5.62 -36.03
C VAL A 270 -5.93 5.19 -36.21
N THR A 271 -4.97 6.12 -36.14
CA THR A 271 -3.53 5.84 -36.28
C THR A 271 -3.05 4.86 -35.20
N VAL A 272 -3.45 5.08 -33.93
CA VAL A 272 -3.14 4.18 -32.82
C VAL A 272 -3.72 2.80 -33.07
N TYR A 273 -4.96 2.70 -33.55
CA TYR A 273 -5.54 1.40 -33.86
C TYR A 273 -4.78 0.68 -34.98
N GLU A 274 -4.53 1.36 -36.10
CA GLU A 274 -3.95 0.79 -37.32
C GLU A 274 -2.47 0.44 -37.18
N HIS A 275 -1.73 1.11 -36.29
CA HIS A 275 -0.27 0.90 -36.16
C HIS A 275 0.20 0.37 -34.81
N VAL A 276 -0.58 0.53 -33.75
CA VAL A 276 -0.23 0.04 -32.40
C VAL A 276 -1.11 -1.13 -32.02
N LEU A 277 -2.44 -0.95 -32.00
CA LEU A 277 -3.36 -1.99 -31.55
C LEU A 277 -3.54 -3.12 -32.57
N VAL A 278 -3.14 -2.92 -33.83
CA VAL A 278 -3.08 -3.99 -34.85
C VAL A 278 -2.12 -5.12 -34.43
N LEU A 279 -1.10 -4.81 -33.61
CA LEU A 279 -0.11 -5.77 -33.14
C LEU A 279 -0.69 -6.60 -31.98
N PRO A 280 -0.95 -7.91 -32.15
CA PRO A 280 -1.66 -8.71 -31.14
C PRO A 280 -0.94 -8.74 -29.78
N GLU A 281 0.39 -8.82 -29.81
CA GLU A 281 1.21 -8.86 -28.60
C GLU A 281 1.14 -7.54 -27.83
N VAL A 282 1.19 -6.40 -28.53
CA VAL A 282 1.06 -5.07 -27.90
C VAL A 282 -0.33 -4.92 -27.29
N ARG A 283 -1.38 -5.34 -28.00
CA ARG A 283 -2.75 -5.32 -27.49
C ARG A 283 -2.90 -6.14 -26.22
N ALA A 284 -2.30 -7.35 -26.18
CA ALA A 284 -2.34 -8.20 -24.99
C ALA A 284 -1.62 -7.56 -23.79
N ILE A 285 -0.49 -6.87 -24.02
CA ILE A 285 0.21 -6.12 -22.98
C ILE A 285 -0.66 -4.97 -22.45
N ILE A 286 -1.24 -4.16 -23.34
CA ILE A 286 -2.11 -3.05 -22.96
C ILE A 286 -3.29 -3.56 -22.15
N GLN A 287 -3.94 -4.64 -22.58
CA GLN A 287 -5.07 -5.22 -21.87
C GLN A 287 -4.71 -5.65 -20.44
N ARG A 288 -3.60 -6.38 -20.25
CA ARG A 288 -3.17 -6.80 -18.89
C ARG A 288 -2.87 -5.59 -18.00
N MET A 289 -2.24 -4.57 -18.55
CA MET A 289 -1.91 -3.35 -17.81
C MET A 289 -3.16 -2.52 -17.49
N ASP A 290 -4.13 -2.46 -18.41
CA ASP A 290 -5.43 -1.83 -18.21
C ASP A 290 -6.25 -2.58 -17.15
N GLU A 291 -6.25 -3.91 -17.16
CA GLU A 291 -6.91 -4.75 -16.14
C GLU A 291 -6.31 -4.52 -14.74
N TYR A 292 -4.98 -4.38 -14.65
CA TYR A 292 -4.28 -4.24 -13.37
C TYR A 292 -4.32 -2.80 -12.82
N TYR A 293 -4.11 -1.80 -13.67
CA TYR A 293 -3.96 -0.40 -13.26
C TYR A 293 -5.19 0.49 -13.54
N ASN A 294 -6.14 0.02 -14.35
CA ASN A 294 -7.36 0.73 -14.73
C ASN A 294 -7.09 2.17 -15.22
N ASP A 295 -7.71 3.18 -14.62
CA ASP A 295 -7.55 4.59 -15.00
C ASP A 295 -6.12 5.12 -14.86
N ARG A 296 -5.27 4.39 -14.13
CA ARG A 296 -3.84 4.70 -13.93
C ARG A 296 -2.92 3.94 -14.86
N SER A 297 -3.45 3.16 -15.80
CA SER A 297 -2.62 2.48 -16.79
C SER A 297 -1.71 3.49 -17.51
N PRO A 298 -0.41 3.18 -17.68
CA PRO A 298 0.52 4.08 -18.40
C PRO A 298 0.11 4.29 -19.87
N PHE A 299 -0.79 3.44 -20.36
CA PHE A 299 -1.31 3.43 -21.72
C PHE A 299 -2.67 4.12 -21.85
N ASN A 300 -3.25 4.61 -20.75
CA ASN A 300 -4.56 5.27 -20.73
C ASN A 300 -4.51 6.74 -21.21
N ALA A 301 -3.88 6.98 -22.37
CA ALA A 301 -3.94 8.24 -23.11
C ALA A 301 -3.63 8.00 -24.58
N ILE A 302 -4.49 8.45 -25.50
CA ILE A 302 -4.31 8.22 -26.95
C ILE A 302 -3.01 8.86 -27.43
N ASN A 303 -2.69 10.05 -26.92
CA ASN A 303 -1.45 10.75 -27.25
C ASN A 303 -0.19 9.99 -26.82
N ASN A 304 -0.23 9.21 -25.72
CA ASN A 304 0.92 8.39 -25.30
C ASN A 304 1.17 7.26 -26.31
N LEU A 305 0.11 6.54 -26.68
CA LEU A 305 0.18 5.43 -27.65
C LEU A 305 0.68 5.91 -29.03
N LEU A 306 0.19 7.08 -29.47
CA LEU A 306 0.58 7.67 -30.75
C LEU A 306 2.08 8.05 -30.79
N GLU A 307 2.59 8.67 -29.74
CA GLU A 307 4.00 9.10 -29.71
C GLU A 307 4.95 7.90 -29.68
N VAL A 308 4.55 6.77 -29.05
CA VAL A 308 5.30 5.51 -29.18
C VAL A 308 5.40 5.10 -30.64
N HIS A 309 4.30 5.16 -31.41
CA HIS A 309 4.31 4.87 -32.85
C HIS A 309 5.28 5.80 -33.61
N TYR A 310 5.16 7.12 -33.44
CA TYR A 310 6.00 8.09 -34.16
C TYR A 310 7.49 7.94 -33.85
N LYS A 311 7.85 7.64 -32.59
CA LYS A 311 9.26 7.45 -32.19
C LYS A 311 9.81 6.10 -32.60
N CYS A 312 8.99 5.05 -32.61
CA CYS A 312 9.48 3.70 -32.87
C CYS A 312 9.69 3.39 -34.34
N LYS A 313 8.91 3.98 -35.27
CA LYS A 313 8.98 3.78 -36.74
C LYS A 313 8.80 2.34 -37.25
N THR A 314 9.10 1.31 -36.46
CA THR A 314 8.96 -0.11 -36.82
C THR A 314 8.16 -0.89 -35.76
N PRO A 315 7.38 -1.91 -36.16
CA PRO A 315 6.63 -2.75 -35.22
C PRO A 315 7.49 -3.37 -34.12
N GLN A 316 8.72 -3.79 -34.44
CA GLN A 316 9.64 -4.40 -33.49
C GLN A 316 10.18 -3.41 -32.45
N ARG A 317 10.22 -2.11 -32.77
CA ARG A 317 10.57 -1.06 -31.80
C ARG A 317 9.37 -0.73 -30.92
N VAL A 318 8.16 -0.68 -31.50
CA VAL A 318 6.91 -0.53 -30.73
C VAL A 318 6.79 -1.66 -29.71
N LEU A 319 6.85 -2.91 -30.16
CA LEU A 319 6.76 -4.09 -29.30
C LEU A 319 7.81 -4.06 -28.18
N TRP A 320 9.07 -3.73 -28.50
CA TRP A 320 10.13 -3.61 -27.49
C TRP A 320 9.77 -2.60 -26.39
N ILE A 321 9.22 -1.43 -26.73
CA ILE A 321 8.81 -0.43 -25.75
C ILE A 321 7.73 -0.99 -24.82
N PHE A 322 6.67 -1.59 -25.37
CA PHE A 322 5.58 -2.13 -24.56
C PHE A 322 6.05 -3.27 -23.65
N GLN A 323 6.88 -4.18 -24.16
CA GLN A 323 7.47 -5.26 -23.37
C GLN A 323 8.39 -4.71 -22.27
N SER A 324 9.18 -3.68 -22.58
CA SER A 324 10.08 -3.06 -21.60
C SER A 324 9.29 -2.38 -20.48
N ILE A 325 8.25 -1.63 -20.82
CA ILE A 325 7.36 -0.98 -19.85
C ILE A 325 6.67 -2.02 -18.97
N GLU A 326 6.15 -3.10 -19.55
CA GLU A 326 5.54 -4.18 -18.76
C GLU A 326 6.56 -4.81 -17.80
N THR A 327 7.77 -5.11 -18.26
CA THR A 327 8.83 -5.71 -17.44
C THR A 327 9.27 -4.79 -16.29
N VAL A 328 9.51 -3.49 -16.54
CA VAL A 328 9.93 -2.55 -15.47
C VAL A 328 8.82 -2.26 -14.46
N MET A 329 7.56 -2.27 -14.91
CA MET A 329 6.40 -2.13 -14.01
C MET A 329 6.22 -3.38 -13.15
N ALA A 330 6.42 -4.58 -13.72
CA ALA A 330 6.40 -5.83 -12.97
C ALA A 330 7.55 -5.93 -11.95
N MET A 331 8.70 -5.29 -12.22
CA MET A 331 9.83 -5.20 -11.28
C MET A 331 9.66 -4.08 -10.24
N GLU A 332 8.59 -3.29 -10.29
CA GLU A 332 8.37 -2.11 -9.44
C GLU A 332 9.54 -1.09 -9.48
N THR A 333 10.29 -1.06 -10.59
CA THR A 333 11.40 -0.10 -10.76
C THR A 333 10.91 1.25 -11.26
N LEU A 334 9.73 1.30 -11.88
CA LEU A 334 9.03 2.52 -12.28
C LEU A 334 7.56 2.49 -11.82
N GLU A 335 7.02 3.66 -11.51
CA GLU A 335 5.58 3.84 -11.23
C GLU A 335 4.80 4.37 -12.45
N PRO A 336 3.47 4.13 -12.54
CA PRO A 336 2.66 4.64 -13.65
C PRO A 336 2.75 6.16 -13.84
N SER A 337 2.93 6.93 -12.76
CA SER A 337 3.11 8.39 -12.83
C SER A 337 4.41 8.81 -13.51
N GLU A 338 5.45 7.98 -13.46
CA GLU A 338 6.73 8.23 -14.14
C GLU A 338 6.64 7.91 -15.64
N LEU A 339 5.63 7.15 -16.04
CA LEU A 339 5.27 6.88 -17.43
C LEU A 339 4.21 7.85 -17.97
N ALA A 340 3.85 8.88 -17.21
CA ALA A 340 2.93 9.92 -17.66
C ALA A 340 3.48 10.71 -18.86
N ARG A 341 2.60 11.45 -19.53
CA ARG A 341 2.89 12.17 -20.80
C ARG A 341 4.17 13.03 -20.79
N LYS A 342 4.48 13.70 -19.67
CA LYS A 342 5.65 14.62 -19.58
C LYS A 342 7.00 13.88 -19.51
N PRO A 343 7.25 12.95 -18.58
CA PRO A 343 8.50 12.20 -18.55
C PRO A 343 8.68 11.25 -19.74
N LEU A 344 7.59 10.65 -20.22
CA LEU A 344 7.64 9.65 -21.29
C LEU A 344 7.97 10.27 -22.66
N LEU A 345 7.41 11.45 -22.98
CA LEU A 345 7.34 11.94 -24.37
C LEU A 345 8.12 13.24 -24.63
N LYS A 346 8.02 14.23 -23.75
CA LYS A 346 8.63 15.57 -23.94
C LYS A 346 9.04 16.19 -22.61
N PRO A 347 10.18 15.80 -22.03
CA PRO A 347 10.80 16.67 -21.04
C PRO A 347 11.20 17.97 -21.78
N GLY A 348 11.00 19.15 -21.15
CA GLY A 348 11.13 20.46 -21.83
C GLY A 348 12.38 20.62 -22.72
N SER A 349 12.34 21.55 -23.69
CA SER A 349 13.32 21.71 -24.78
C SER A 349 14.77 21.35 -24.38
N GLY A 350 15.34 20.34 -25.05
CA GLY A 350 16.72 19.89 -24.83
C GLY A 350 16.91 18.74 -23.83
N LYS A 351 15.82 18.12 -23.34
CA LYS A 351 15.86 16.93 -22.48
C LYS A 351 15.51 15.66 -23.27
N ILE A 352 16.19 14.55 -22.94
CA ILE A 352 15.99 13.23 -23.55
C ILE A 352 14.81 12.50 -22.89
N SER A 353 13.91 11.97 -23.71
CA SER A 353 12.70 11.26 -23.28
C SER A 353 12.99 9.86 -22.76
N LEU A 354 12.09 9.31 -21.95
CA LEU A 354 12.22 7.93 -21.47
C LEU A 354 12.15 6.90 -22.61
N LEU A 355 11.36 7.18 -23.66
CA LEU A 355 11.30 6.36 -24.86
C LEU A 355 12.65 6.25 -25.55
N GLU A 356 13.41 7.33 -25.62
CA GLU A 356 14.77 7.33 -26.19
C GLU A 356 15.74 6.50 -25.34
N VAL A 357 15.58 6.49 -24.02
CA VAL A 357 16.35 5.62 -23.13
C VAL A 357 16.01 4.14 -23.40
N PHE A 358 14.74 3.76 -23.50
CA PHE A 358 14.36 2.37 -23.83
C PHE A 358 14.87 1.93 -25.21
N LEU A 359 14.87 2.84 -26.19
CA LEU A 359 15.44 2.57 -27.51
C LEU A 359 16.97 2.47 -27.48
N CYS A 360 17.64 3.26 -26.64
CA CYS A 360 19.07 3.12 -26.40
C CYS A 360 19.39 1.76 -25.78
N LYS A 361 18.62 1.32 -24.76
CA LYS A 361 18.72 -0.01 -24.17
C LYS A 361 18.55 -1.13 -25.20
N LYS A 362 17.61 -0.97 -26.15
CA LYS A 362 17.48 -1.90 -27.29
C LYS A 362 18.76 -1.97 -28.12
N GLY A 363 19.35 -0.82 -28.47
CA GLY A 363 20.58 -0.76 -29.25
C GLY A 363 21.79 -1.34 -28.50
N MET A 364 21.89 -1.10 -27.19
CA MET A 364 22.91 -1.74 -26.34
C MET A 364 22.72 -3.25 -26.32
N LYS A 365 21.48 -3.74 -26.23
CA LYS A 365 21.18 -5.18 -26.31
C LYS A 365 21.64 -5.77 -27.65
N GLU A 366 21.33 -5.11 -28.76
CA GLU A 366 21.74 -5.55 -30.10
C GLU A 366 23.27 -5.60 -30.23
N PHE A 367 23.98 -4.62 -29.65
CA PHE A 367 25.44 -4.62 -29.58
C PHE A 367 25.98 -5.77 -28.71
N PHE A 368 25.49 -5.90 -27.47
CA PHE A 368 26.00 -6.88 -26.52
C PHE A 368 25.73 -8.32 -26.96
N VAL A 369 24.53 -8.62 -27.42
CA VAL A 369 24.13 -9.99 -27.82
C VAL A 369 24.64 -10.37 -29.22
N GLY A 370 25.01 -9.37 -30.03
CA GLY A 370 25.64 -9.53 -31.34
C GLY A 370 27.16 -9.38 -31.27
N ARG A 371 27.65 -8.26 -31.81
CA ARG A 371 29.08 -7.99 -32.04
C ARG A 371 29.95 -8.23 -30.81
N PHE A 372 29.52 -7.78 -29.64
CA PHE A 372 30.29 -7.89 -28.40
C PHE A 372 30.60 -9.34 -28.02
N LEU A 373 29.60 -10.24 -28.14
CA LEU A 373 29.78 -11.67 -27.94
C LEU A 373 30.61 -12.29 -29.07
N ASP A 374 30.36 -11.92 -30.32
CA ASP A 374 31.04 -12.50 -31.47
C ASP A 374 32.55 -12.26 -31.46
N THR A 375 32.99 -11.08 -31.01
CA THR A 375 34.41 -10.71 -30.94
C THR A 375 35.16 -11.32 -29.76
N ARG A 376 34.47 -11.95 -28.80
CA ARG A 376 35.06 -12.48 -27.57
C ARG A 376 35.14 -14.00 -27.60
N SER A 377 36.17 -14.55 -26.95
CA SER A 377 36.42 -16.00 -26.81
C SER A 377 35.52 -16.65 -25.76
N VAL A 378 34.20 -16.45 -25.90
CA VAL A 378 33.16 -17.14 -25.12
C VAL A 378 32.76 -18.41 -25.87
N ASP A 379 32.51 -19.49 -25.14
CA ASP A 379 32.04 -20.75 -25.71
C ASP A 379 30.72 -20.57 -26.51
N ALA A 380 30.56 -21.35 -27.58
CA ALA A 380 29.42 -21.26 -28.48
C ALA A 380 28.09 -21.54 -27.77
N ASP A 381 28.06 -22.47 -26.81
CA ASP A 381 26.85 -22.85 -26.09
C ASP A 381 26.38 -21.71 -25.18
N TYR A 382 27.32 -21.06 -24.47
CA TYR A 382 27.00 -19.87 -23.67
C TYR A 382 26.54 -18.69 -24.53
N LYS A 383 27.15 -18.48 -25.70
CA LYS A 383 26.69 -17.44 -26.65
C LYS A 383 25.25 -17.72 -27.11
N ALA A 384 24.93 -18.97 -27.46
CA ALA A 384 23.60 -19.36 -27.87
C ALA A 384 22.59 -19.13 -26.72
N LYS A 385 22.95 -19.50 -25.49
CA LYS A 385 22.07 -19.35 -24.33
C LYS A 385 21.84 -17.89 -23.93
N LEU A 386 22.87 -17.05 -23.98
CA LEU A 386 22.74 -15.60 -23.77
C LEU A 386 21.80 -14.96 -24.80
N ARG A 387 21.87 -15.39 -26.06
CA ARG A 387 20.97 -14.92 -27.14
C ARG A 387 19.53 -15.32 -26.92
N GLU A 388 19.31 -16.53 -26.40
CA GLU A 388 17.98 -17.03 -26.02
C GLU A 388 17.41 -16.20 -24.87
N ILE A 389 18.17 -16.05 -23.77
CA ILE A 389 17.74 -15.35 -22.55
C ILE A 389 17.40 -13.88 -22.85
N PHE A 390 18.29 -13.18 -23.55
CA PHE A 390 18.18 -11.74 -23.77
C PHE A 390 17.56 -11.37 -25.12
N GLN A 391 16.73 -12.27 -25.67
CA GLN A 391 16.10 -12.05 -26.98
C GLN A 391 15.17 -10.83 -26.97
N ASN A 392 14.31 -10.70 -25.96
CA ASN A 392 13.39 -9.57 -25.77
C ASN A 392 12.96 -9.47 -24.29
N PRO A 393 12.34 -8.36 -23.85
CA PRO A 393 12.03 -8.15 -22.44
C PRO A 393 11.02 -9.14 -21.88
N THR A 394 10.11 -9.67 -22.71
CA THR A 394 9.17 -10.73 -22.32
C THR A 394 9.88 -12.04 -22.07
N VAL A 395 10.77 -12.47 -22.97
CA VAL A 395 11.57 -13.70 -22.80
C VAL A 395 12.51 -13.56 -21.61
N TYR A 396 13.17 -12.42 -21.46
CA TYR A 396 13.98 -12.14 -20.27
C TYR A 396 13.11 -12.25 -19.00
N ARG A 397 11.94 -11.62 -18.98
CA ARG A 397 11.03 -11.70 -17.83
C ARG A 397 10.60 -13.14 -17.53
N ASP A 398 10.03 -13.81 -18.52
CA ASP A 398 9.34 -15.10 -18.36
C ASP A 398 10.30 -16.28 -18.26
N SER A 399 11.48 -16.19 -18.89
CA SER A 399 12.43 -17.29 -18.95
C SER A 399 13.63 -17.11 -18.03
N PHE A 400 13.86 -15.91 -17.50
CA PHE A 400 15.10 -15.62 -16.76
C PHE A 400 14.91 -14.80 -15.48
N LEU A 401 14.01 -13.82 -15.47
CA LEU A 401 13.73 -13.02 -14.27
C LEU A 401 12.84 -13.78 -13.28
N ILE A 402 11.76 -14.39 -13.78
CA ILE A 402 10.77 -15.13 -12.98
C ILE A 402 11.18 -16.59 -12.78
N LYS A 403 12.02 -17.13 -13.67
CA LYS A 403 12.46 -18.53 -13.62
C LYS A 403 13.79 -18.70 -12.92
N ASP A 404 14.03 -19.94 -12.54
CA ASP A 404 15.24 -20.36 -11.85
C ASP A 404 16.53 -20.03 -12.62
N ARG A 405 17.48 -19.44 -11.89
CA ARG A 405 18.80 -18.99 -12.36
C ARG A 405 19.93 -19.90 -11.87
N SER A 406 19.62 -21.02 -11.22
CA SER A 406 20.61 -21.97 -10.68
C SER A 406 21.63 -22.42 -11.72
N GLN A 407 21.21 -22.63 -12.96
CA GLN A 407 22.09 -22.97 -14.07
C GLN A 407 23.25 -21.98 -14.28
N LEU A 408 23.13 -20.72 -13.83
CA LEU A 408 24.20 -19.73 -13.91
C LEU A 408 25.34 -20.00 -12.90
N SER A 409 25.12 -20.88 -11.91
CA SER A 409 26.12 -21.21 -10.89
C SER A 409 27.32 -21.96 -11.45
N SER A 410 27.08 -22.76 -12.49
CA SER A 410 28.10 -23.52 -13.21
C SER A 410 28.73 -22.73 -14.35
N TRP A 411 28.29 -21.49 -14.60
CA TRP A 411 28.80 -20.69 -15.71
C TRP A 411 30.15 -20.05 -15.33
N PRO A 412 31.08 -19.93 -16.29
CA PRO A 412 32.34 -19.23 -16.05
C PRO A 412 32.09 -17.80 -15.59
N THR A 413 32.94 -17.29 -14.70
CA THR A 413 32.81 -15.95 -14.10
C THR A 413 32.65 -14.86 -15.15
N ALA A 414 33.43 -14.91 -16.24
CA ALA A 414 33.32 -13.97 -17.35
C ALA A 414 31.92 -13.97 -17.98
N VAL A 415 31.29 -15.14 -18.13
CA VAL A 415 29.95 -15.28 -18.69
C VAL A 415 28.91 -14.74 -17.70
N SER A 416 29.10 -14.97 -16.40
CA SER A 416 28.26 -14.39 -15.35
C SER A 416 28.33 -12.86 -15.34
N HIS A 417 29.51 -12.26 -15.49
CA HIS A 417 29.66 -10.81 -15.64
C HIS A 417 29.02 -10.28 -16.93
N ILE A 418 29.06 -11.04 -18.03
CA ILE A 418 28.32 -10.68 -19.26
C ILE A 418 26.80 -10.65 -19.01
N VAL A 419 26.27 -11.64 -18.28
CA VAL A 419 24.85 -11.64 -17.87
C VAL A 419 24.52 -10.37 -17.10
N GLU A 420 25.32 -10.01 -16.10
CA GLU A 420 25.10 -8.80 -15.28
C GLU A 420 25.18 -7.51 -16.10
N LEU A 421 26.15 -7.43 -17.01
CA LEU A 421 26.29 -6.32 -17.94
C LEU A 421 25.04 -6.14 -18.81
N ILE A 422 24.57 -7.22 -19.46
CA ILE A 422 23.40 -7.17 -20.34
C ILE A 422 22.13 -6.86 -19.53
N GLU A 423 21.94 -7.53 -18.39
CA GLU A 423 20.79 -7.34 -17.50
C GLU A 423 20.69 -5.89 -17.01
N GLY A 424 21.77 -5.35 -16.43
CA GLY A 424 21.82 -3.98 -15.92
C GLY A 424 21.65 -2.94 -17.04
N ALA A 425 22.41 -3.08 -18.12
CA ALA A 425 22.37 -2.12 -19.21
C ALA A 425 21.04 -2.15 -19.96
N CYS A 426 20.45 -3.32 -20.22
CA CYS A 426 19.39 -3.44 -21.23
C CYS A 426 17.99 -3.67 -20.65
N PHE A 427 17.87 -4.34 -19.50
CA PHE A 427 16.58 -4.83 -19.01
C PHE A 427 16.20 -4.26 -17.64
N ASN A 428 17.16 -3.93 -16.79
CA ASN A 428 16.91 -3.23 -15.53
C ASN A 428 16.72 -1.72 -15.74
N PHE A 429 15.99 -1.07 -14.84
CA PHE A 429 15.73 0.37 -14.88
C PHE A 429 16.22 1.04 -13.59
N ASP A 430 17.50 1.40 -13.56
CA ASP A 430 18.06 2.29 -12.55
C ASP A 430 18.06 3.75 -13.07
N HIS A 431 17.58 4.68 -12.25
CA HIS A 431 17.61 6.11 -12.57
C HIS A 431 19.04 6.64 -12.77
N GLY A 432 20.04 6.08 -12.09
CA GLY A 432 21.45 6.43 -12.28
C GLY A 432 21.90 6.16 -13.72
N ASP A 433 21.79 4.90 -14.13
CA ASP A 433 22.10 4.43 -15.48
C ASP A 433 21.29 5.16 -16.56
N ALA A 434 19.99 5.38 -16.33
CA ALA A 434 19.14 6.12 -17.25
C ALA A 434 19.62 7.56 -17.47
N ASN A 435 20.13 8.23 -16.44
CA ASN A 435 20.66 9.59 -16.57
C ASN A 435 22.00 9.63 -17.32
N ILE A 436 22.82 8.60 -17.16
CA ILE A 436 24.06 8.43 -17.92
C ILE A 436 23.73 8.22 -19.41
N MET A 437 22.76 7.34 -19.73
CA MET A 437 22.28 7.16 -21.10
C MET A 437 21.74 8.46 -21.70
N LYS A 438 20.92 9.21 -20.95
CA LYS A 438 20.42 10.52 -21.39
C LYS A 438 21.56 11.49 -21.73
N THR A 439 22.66 11.44 -20.98
CA THR A 439 23.83 12.28 -21.22
C THR A 439 24.52 11.89 -22.52
N GLY A 440 24.78 10.59 -22.73
CA GLY A 440 25.35 10.09 -23.99
C GLY A 440 24.48 10.37 -25.21
N ILE A 441 23.16 10.12 -25.11
CA ILE A 441 22.20 10.41 -26.19
C ILE A 441 22.20 11.91 -26.53
N LYS A 442 22.25 12.79 -25.52
CA LYS A 442 22.31 14.24 -25.72
C LYS A 442 23.60 14.68 -26.44
N GLN A 443 24.69 13.96 -26.25
CA GLN A 443 25.96 14.19 -26.95
C GLN A 443 26.01 13.55 -28.35
N GLY A 444 24.93 12.91 -28.80
CA GLY A 444 24.87 12.26 -30.11
C GLY A 444 25.63 10.92 -30.16
N LYS A 445 25.98 10.35 -29.01
CA LYS A 445 26.66 9.07 -28.93
C LYS A 445 25.71 7.92 -29.27
N THR A 446 26.23 6.94 -30.00
CA THR A 446 25.55 5.69 -30.30
C THR A 446 25.43 4.82 -29.05
N PRO A 447 24.48 3.86 -29.01
CA PRO A 447 24.37 2.91 -27.90
C PRO A 447 25.67 2.14 -27.61
N GLN A 448 26.45 1.83 -28.66
CA GLN A 448 27.76 1.19 -28.53
C GLN A 448 28.76 2.11 -27.82
N GLU A 449 28.92 3.35 -28.30
CA GLU A 449 29.85 4.30 -27.67
C GLU A 449 29.47 4.57 -26.21
N ILE A 450 28.17 4.63 -25.89
CA ILE A 450 27.70 4.77 -24.51
C ILE A 450 28.13 3.57 -23.66
N ALA A 451 27.98 2.35 -24.18
CA ALA A 451 28.40 1.14 -23.48
C ALA A 451 29.92 1.09 -23.23
N GLU A 452 30.72 1.53 -24.19
CA GLU A 452 32.18 1.42 -24.17
C GLU A 452 32.88 2.59 -23.44
N GLU A 453 32.30 3.80 -23.45
CA GLU A 453 32.93 5.02 -22.90
C GLU A 453 32.44 5.40 -21.49
N TYR A 454 31.27 4.92 -21.05
CA TYR A 454 30.64 5.36 -19.81
C TYR A 454 30.63 4.28 -18.72
N ASN A 455 30.84 4.73 -17.49
CA ASN A 455 30.62 3.90 -16.30
C ASN A 455 29.11 3.74 -16.02
N PRO A 456 28.65 2.59 -15.48
CA PRO A 456 29.46 1.46 -15.01
C PRO A 456 29.89 0.46 -16.08
N TRP A 457 29.32 0.51 -17.29
CA TRP A 457 29.48 -0.53 -18.31
C TRP A 457 30.93 -0.68 -18.79
N GLN A 458 31.65 0.43 -18.98
CA GLN A 458 33.07 0.39 -19.37
C GLN A 458 33.94 -0.45 -18.43
N LYS A 459 33.73 -0.32 -17.11
CA LYS A 459 34.49 -1.09 -16.10
C LYS A 459 34.20 -2.58 -16.19
N LEU A 460 32.91 -2.93 -16.27
CA LEU A 460 32.48 -4.32 -16.41
C LEU A 460 33.02 -4.96 -17.70
N ILE A 461 33.03 -4.22 -18.81
CA ILE A 461 33.63 -4.69 -20.07
C ILE A 461 35.12 -4.98 -19.88
N ALA A 462 35.87 -4.09 -19.22
CA ALA A 462 37.29 -4.29 -18.97
C ALA A 462 37.56 -5.48 -18.02
N GLU A 463 36.70 -5.72 -17.04
CA GLU A 463 36.77 -6.88 -16.14
C GLU A 463 36.51 -8.20 -16.89
N ILE A 464 35.48 -8.24 -17.75
CA ILE A 464 35.18 -9.38 -18.62
C ILE A 464 36.38 -9.70 -19.53
N ASP A 465 36.96 -8.68 -20.17
CA ASP A 465 38.10 -8.86 -21.07
C ASP A 465 39.33 -9.39 -20.33
N LYS A 466 39.56 -8.92 -19.10
CA LYS A 466 40.64 -9.41 -18.23
C LYS A 466 40.44 -10.89 -17.87
N GLU A 467 39.21 -11.30 -17.56
CA GLU A 467 38.90 -12.69 -17.20
C GLU A 467 38.99 -13.64 -18.39
N LEU A 468 38.54 -13.21 -19.57
CA LEU A 468 38.66 -14.00 -20.79
C LEU A 468 40.11 -14.15 -21.27
N ALA A 469 41.00 -13.22 -20.91
CA ALA A 469 42.42 -13.28 -21.22
C ALA A 469 43.24 -14.16 -20.24
N ALA A 470 42.68 -14.59 -19.11
CA ALA A 470 43.39 -15.40 -18.13
C ALA A 470 43.65 -16.83 -18.66
N PRO A 471 44.89 -17.35 -18.59
CA PRO A 471 45.23 -18.70 -19.06
C PRO A 471 44.55 -19.74 -18.17
N GLY A 472 43.51 -20.39 -18.70
CA GLY A 472 42.68 -21.38 -17.99
C GLY A 472 41.18 -21.28 -18.29
N ALA A 473 40.71 -20.20 -18.94
CA ALA A 473 39.29 -19.96 -19.23
C ALA A 473 38.72 -20.76 -20.42
N ALA A 474 39.54 -21.55 -21.14
CA ALA A 474 39.10 -22.32 -22.30
C ALA A 474 38.87 -23.80 -21.95
N SER A 475 37.62 -24.23 -22.07
CA SER A 475 37.11 -25.61 -22.07
C SER A 475 36.99 -26.32 -20.72
N THR A 476 35.79 -26.27 -20.14
CA THR A 476 35.21 -27.42 -19.44
C THR A 476 33.87 -27.70 -20.12
N ALA A 477 33.88 -28.64 -21.07
CA ALA A 477 32.69 -29.07 -21.78
C ALA A 477 31.81 -29.96 -20.90
N LEU A 478 30.50 -29.84 -21.09
CA LEU A 478 29.44 -30.67 -20.50
C LEU A 478 29.55 -32.15 -20.94
N GLY A 479 29.51 -33.07 -19.97
CA GLY A 479 29.04 -34.45 -20.12
C GLY A 479 30.03 -35.55 -19.72
N ASP A 480 29.84 -36.19 -18.56
CA ASP A 480 29.29 -37.56 -18.42
C ASP A 480 29.50 -38.09 -16.99
N ALA A 481 28.57 -38.90 -16.51
CA ALA A 481 28.56 -39.44 -15.16
C ALA A 481 29.64 -40.55 -14.98
N GLY A 482 30.45 -40.39 -13.94
CA GLY A 482 31.26 -41.45 -13.34
C GLY A 482 32.73 -41.49 -13.76
N GLN A 483 33.64 -41.10 -12.85
CA GLN A 483 34.51 -42.00 -12.10
C GLN A 483 35.49 -41.18 -11.24
N VAL A 484 35.55 -41.52 -9.96
CA VAL A 484 36.44 -40.94 -8.94
C VAL A 484 37.90 -41.20 -9.29
N ILE A 485 38.73 -40.16 -9.42
CA ILE A 485 40.17 -40.24 -9.11
C ILE A 485 40.60 -38.94 -8.42
N ALA A 486 41.04 -39.10 -7.17
CA ALA A 486 41.64 -38.06 -6.33
C ALA A 486 43.03 -37.66 -6.84
N ALA A 487 43.35 -36.36 -6.79
CA ALA A 487 44.72 -35.87 -6.78
C ALA A 487 44.81 -34.53 -6.02
N GLU A 488 45.43 -34.57 -4.85
CA GLU A 488 45.90 -33.39 -4.10
C GLU A 488 46.99 -32.63 -4.89
N PRO A 489 47.11 -31.31 -4.67
CA PRO A 489 48.45 -30.75 -4.53
C PRO A 489 48.62 -29.96 -3.22
N LYS A 490 49.57 -30.50 -2.44
CA LYS A 490 50.45 -29.91 -1.43
C LYS A 490 50.41 -28.39 -1.20
N ALA A 491 50.27 -28.11 0.09
CA ALA A 491 50.55 -26.88 0.82
C ALA A 491 51.86 -26.15 0.47
N ALA A 492 51.78 -24.81 0.51
CA ALA A 492 52.81 -23.97 1.08
C ALA A 492 52.16 -23.04 2.12
N ALA A 493 52.50 -23.29 3.38
CA ALA A 493 52.00 -22.59 4.55
C ALA A 493 52.67 -21.22 4.73
N ALA A 494 51.90 -20.25 5.22
CA ALA A 494 52.38 -19.19 6.08
C ALA A 494 51.29 -18.89 7.13
N ASP A 495 51.69 -18.95 8.39
CA ASP A 495 50.88 -18.94 9.61
C ASP A 495 49.89 -17.77 9.73
N ALA A 496 48.62 -18.13 9.93
CA ALA A 496 47.72 -17.44 10.86
C ALA A 496 46.68 -18.46 11.34
N THR A 497 46.68 -18.76 12.63
CA THR A 497 45.84 -19.77 13.28
C THR A 497 44.36 -19.36 13.16
N SER A 498 43.69 -19.82 12.10
CA SER A 498 42.24 -19.68 11.91
C SER A 498 41.53 -20.73 12.76
N ILE A 499 40.93 -20.28 13.85
CA ILE A 499 39.98 -21.05 14.66
C ILE A 499 38.78 -21.34 13.75
N VAL A 500 38.59 -22.63 13.42
CA VAL A 500 37.36 -23.11 12.77
C VAL A 500 36.15 -22.67 13.62
N PRO A 501 35.16 -21.92 13.08
CA PRO A 501 34.05 -21.42 13.87
C PRO A 501 33.21 -22.57 14.41
N LYS A 502 33.06 -22.61 15.73
CA LYS A 502 32.17 -23.52 16.45
C LYS A 502 30.74 -23.24 15.98
N LEU A 503 30.06 -24.26 15.45
CA LEU A 503 28.67 -24.21 14.97
C LEU A 503 27.77 -23.55 16.04
N ILE A 504 27.23 -22.37 15.72
CA ILE A 504 26.38 -21.59 16.63
C ILE A 504 25.04 -22.33 16.78
N SER A 505 24.78 -22.90 17.96
CA SER A 505 23.52 -23.58 18.27
C SER A 505 22.44 -22.57 18.62
N VAL A 506 21.72 -22.09 17.60
CA VAL A 506 20.43 -21.42 17.78
C VAL A 506 19.36 -22.49 17.75
N ASN A 507 18.40 -22.46 18.68
CA ASN A 507 17.24 -23.36 18.65
C ASN A 507 16.23 -22.92 17.57
N GLU A 508 16.66 -22.93 16.31
CA GLU A 508 15.82 -22.62 15.14
C GLU A 508 15.70 -23.85 14.26
N THR A 509 14.47 -24.28 14.05
CA THR A 509 14.11 -25.25 13.00
C THR A 509 14.32 -24.60 11.64
N GLY A 510 15.07 -25.25 10.75
CA GLY A 510 15.33 -24.77 9.39
C GLY A 510 16.28 -25.70 8.67
N VAL A 511 16.57 -25.43 7.39
CA VAL A 511 17.50 -26.25 6.60
C VAL A 511 18.89 -26.30 7.26
N ASP A 512 19.45 -27.51 7.34
CA ASP A 512 20.85 -27.70 7.72
C ASP A 512 21.74 -27.31 6.54
N LEU A 513 22.44 -26.19 6.66
CA LEU A 513 23.30 -25.67 5.61
C LEU A 513 24.41 -26.66 5.19
N ALA A 514 24.80 -27.59 6.07
CA ALA A 514 25.77 -28.63 5.75
C ALA A 514 25.22 -29.70 4.79
N THR A 515 23.91 -29.80 4.65
CA THR A 515 23.22 -30.76 3.77
C THR A 515 22.86 -30.17 2.40
N VAL A 516 23.06 -28.85 2.22
CA VAL A 516 22.74 -28.15 0.97
C VAL A 516 23.92 -28.32 0.01
N ASP A 517 23.61 -28.70 -1.23
CA ASP A 517 24.61 -28.81 -2.29
C ASP A 517 25.40 -27.51 -2.50
N GLU A 518 26.69 -27.65 -2.82
CA GLU A 518 27.63 -26.54 -2.95
C GLU A 518 27.22 -25.55 -4.07
N GLY A 519 26.61 -26.04 -5.15
CA GLY A 519 26.10 -25.21 -6.24
C GLY A 519 24.94 -24.31 -5.80
N TRP A 520 24.04 -24.83 -4.96
CA TRP A 520 22.94 -24.07 -4.37
C TRP A 520 23.45 -23.06 -3.33
N MET A 521 24.43 -23.44 -2.52
CA MET A 521 25.08 -22.50 -1.59
C MET A 521 25.77 -21.35 -2.33
N ALA A 522 26.48 -21.63 -3.43
CA ALA A 522 27.09 -20.60 -4.27
C ALA A 522 26.03 -19.68 -4.92
N TYR A 523 24.88 -20.23 -5.31
CA TYR A 523 23.75 -19.45 -5.81
C TYR A 523 23.21 -18.47 -4.76
N VAL A 524 22.94 -18.97 -3.54
CA VAL A 524 22.47 -18.16 -2.42
C VAL A 524 23.48 -17.06 -2.10
N ASP A 525 24.78 -17.40 -2.06
CA ASP A 525 25.82 -16.43 -1.74
C ASP A 525 25.91 -15.29 -2.77
N ARG A 526 25.77 -15.59 -4.07
CA ARG A 526 25.69 -14.56 -5.11
C ARG A 526 24.42 -13.71 -5.02
N ALA A 527 23.27 -14.31 -4.70
CA ALA A 527 22.02 -13.57 -4.52
C ALA A 527 22.07 -12.64 -3.31
N LEU A 528 22.63 -13.12 -2.20
CA LEU A 528 22.82 -12.34 -0.98
C LEU A 528 23.87 -11.24 -1.16
N ALA A 529 24.95 -11.46 -1.91
CA ALA A 529 25.97 -10.43 -2.17
C ALA A 529 25.39 -9.14 -2.80
N LYS A 530 24.26 -9.24 -3.52
CA LYS A 530 23.56 -8.10 -4.14
C LYS A 530 22.63 -7.36 -3.18
N SER A 531 22.17 -8.03 -2.12
CA SER A 531 21.05 -7.56 -1.27
C SER A 531 21.39 -7.48 0.21
N LEU A 532 22.52 -8.02 0.66
CA LEU A 532 22.93 -8.10 2.06
C LEU A 532 24.37 -7.61 2.25
N VAL A 533 24.53 -6.59 3.10
CA VAL A 533 25.82 -6.10 3.58
C VAL A 533 25.78 -6.12 5.10
N LEU A 534 26.81 -6.71 5.73
CA LEU A 534 26.94 -6.73 7.19
C LEU A 534 28.33 -6.21 7.57
N VAL A 535 28.36 -5.11 8.35
CA VAL A 535 29.60 -4.45 8.77
C VAL A 535 29.74 -4.54 10.29
N THR A 536 30.87 -5.06 10.77
CA THR A 536 31.16 -5.12 12.21
C THR A 536 31.70 -3.78 12.71
N GLU A 537 31.06 -3.16 13.71
CA GLU A 537 31.49 -1.86 14.28
C GLU A 537 32.53 -1.95 15.40
N LYS A 538 32.77 -3.16 15.94
CA LYS A 538 33.68 -3.39 17.05
C LYS A 538 35.10 -2.95 16.67
N GLY A 539 35.71 -2.12 17.50
CA GLY A 539 37.07 -1.61 17.27
C GLY A 539 37.18 -0.53 16.19
N LEU A 540 36.10 -0.20 15.48
CA LEU A 540 36.12 0.87 14.46
C LEU A 540 35.79 2.24 15.08
N SER A 541 36.59 3.24 14.72
CA SER A 541 36.27 4.65 14.93
C SER A 541 35.08 5.08 14.04
N GLN A 542 34.50 6.26 14.29
CA GLN A 542 33.43 6.80 13.46
C GLN A 542 33.85 6.92 11.97
N SER A 543 35.08 7.36 11.70
CA SER A 543 35.58 7.51 10.33
C SER A 543 35.82 6.17 9.66
N GLN A 544 36.38 5.20 10.38
CA GLN A 544 36.58 3.84 9.87
C GLN A 544 35.27 3.13 9.58
N LEU A 545 34.25 3.28 10.45
CA LEU A 545 32.93 2.74 10.21
C LEU A 545 32.27 3.36 8.97
N ARG A 546 32.40 4.68 8.79
CA ARG A 546 31.94 5.36 7.58
C ARG A 546 32.63 4.77 6.33
N SER A 547 33.95 4.65 6.33
CA SER A 547 34.69 4.12 5.18
C SER A 547 34.33 2.67 4.86
N ALA A 548 34.10 1.85 5.90
CA ALA A 548 33.64 0.48 5.73
C ALA A 548 32.25 0.43 5.06
N LEU A 549 31.33 1.33 5.44
CA LEU A 549 30.02 1.44 4.79
C LEU A 549 30.13 1.98 3.36
N GLU A 550 30.96 2.99 3.12
CA GLU A 550 31.16 3.65 1.82
C GLU A 550 31.66 2.69 0.73
N ALA A 551 32.34 1.61 1.11
CA ALA A 551 32.79 0.56 0.21
C ALA A 551 31.63 -0.23 -0.46
N HIS A 552 30.40 -0.09 0.03
CA HIS A 552 29.24 -0.83 -0.45
C HIS A 552 28.21 0.08 -1.15
N SER A 553 27.77 -0.34 -2.34
CA SER A 553 26.77 0.38 -3.15
C SER A 553 25.43 0.53 -2.43
N LEU A 554 25.00 -0.49 -1.67
CA LEU A 554 23.76 -0.43 -0.88
C LEU A 554 23.79 0.69 0.17
N ALA A 555 24.93 0.94 0.82
CA ALA A 555 25.03 1.99 1.84
C ALA A 555 25.12 3.40 1.25
N THR A 556 25.56 3.52 -0.02
CA THR A 556 25.77 4.81 -0.72
C THR A 556 24.64 5.18 -1.68
N CYS A 557 23.73 4.24 -1.99
CA CYS A 557 22.59 4.50 -2.87
C CYS A 557 21.75 5.70 -2.40
N LYS A 558 21.14 6.44 -3.33
CA LYS A 558 20.29 7.60 -2.99
C LYS A 558 18.83 7.20 -3.03
N GLY A 559 18.07 7.65 -2.03
CA GLY A 559 16.62 7.58 -2.10
C GLY A 559 16.09 8.44 -3.25
N THR A 560 14.97 8.03 -3.84
CA THR A 560 14.35 8.69 -4.99
C THR A 560 12.84 8.75 -4.81
N ASP A 561 12.15 9.39 -5.76
CA ASP A 561 10.68 9.36 -5.82
C ASP A 561 10.13 7.95 -6.02
N SER A 562 10.95 6.97 -6.41
CA SER A 562 10.55 5.57 -6.57
C SER A 562 10.87 4.69 -5.34
N GLY A 563 11.36 5.26 -4.23
CA GLY A 563 11.57 4.55 -2.98
C GLY A 563 12.71 5.13 -2.14
N THR A 564 12.64 4.90 -0.82
CA THR A 564 13.52 5.57 0.14
C THR A 564 14.67 4.70 0.62
N VAL A 565 15.70 5.35 1.17
CA VAL A 565 16.70 4.70 2.01
C VAL A 565 16.28 4.90 3.47
N LEU A 566 16.04 3.80 4.18
CA LEU A 566 15.60 3.80 5.56
C LEU A 566 16.76 3.55 6.51
N VAL A 567 17.14 4.55 7.31
CA VAL A 567 18.00 4.38 8.47
C VAL A 567 17.14 3.94 9.66
N TYR A 568 17.41 2.77 10.22
CA TYR A 568 16.58 2.15 11.25
C TYR A 568 17.37 1.98 12.56
N PHE A 569 16.73 2.35 13.68
CA PHE A 569 17.24 2.11 15.02
C PHE A 569 16.10 1.64 15.93
N ASP A 570 16.32 0.54 16.64
CA ASP A 570 15.39 0.00 17.62
C ASP A 570 16.04 -0.12 19.00
N SER A 571 15.53 0.66 19.95
CA SER A 571 16.06 0.64 21.32
C SER A 571 15.73 -0.64 22.09
N ASN A 572 14.73 -1.41 21.63
CA ASN A 572 14.37 -2.72 22.19
C ASN A 572 15.48 -3.76 21.96
N THR A 573 16.16 -3.65 20.82
CA THR A 573 17.12 -4.64 20.33
C THR A 573 18.56 -4.12 20.34
N TYR A 574 18.80 -2.94 20.92
CA TYR A 574 20.13 -2.35 21.02
C TYR A 574 21.09 -3.17 21.89
N GLY A 575 20.62 -3.76 22.99
CA GLY A 575 21.45 -4.46 23.98
C GLY A 575 20.64 -5.21 25.04
N GLU A 576 21.32 -5.75 26.05
CA GLU A 576 20.69 -6.51 27.14
C GLU A 576 21.16 -6.05 28.53
N SER A 577 20.28 -6.12 29.55
CA SER A 577 20.68 -5.96 30.94
C SER A 577 21.20 -7.26 31.58
N ILE A 578 22.24 -7.18 32.42
CA ILE A 578 22.78 -8.36 33.14
C ILE A 578 21.79 -8.80 34.22
N THR A 579 21.17 -7.85 34.90
CA THR A 579 20.26 -8.09 36.03
C THR A 579 18.81 -8.00 35.56
N ALA A 580 18.09 -9.13 35.58
CA ALA A 580 16.70 -9.23 35.14
C ALA A 580 16.45 -8.75 33.69
N PRO A 581 17.13 -9.33 32.68
CA PRO A 581 17.03 -8.94 31.27
C PRO A 581 15.60 -8.96 30.72
N HIS A 582 14.77 -9.88 31.22
CA HIS A 582 13.36 -10.02 30.88
C HIS A 582 12.46 -8.89 31.42
N LEU A 583 12.94 -8.08 32.38
CA LEU A 583 12.21 -6.91 32.93
C LEU A 583 12.86 -5.58 32.59
N ARG A 584 14.18 -5.56 32.39
CA ARG A 584 14.96 -4.32 32.32
C ARG A 584 15.65 -4.20 30.97
N MET A 585 15.43 -3.07 30.31
CA MET A 585 16.27 -2.65 29.19
C MET A 585 17.59 -2.06 29.69
N PRO A 586 18.72 -2.25 28.99
CA PRO A 586 19.97 -1.59 29.34
C PRO A 586 19.90 -0.08 29.06
N PRO A 587 20.76 0.72 29.71
CA PRO A 587 21.01 2.09 29.28
C PRO A 587 21.64 2.11 27.88
N LEU A 588 21.29 3.10 27.07
CA LEU A 588 21.92 3.33 25.77
C LEU A 588 23.28 4.00 25.99
N GLN A 589 24.33 3.49 25.35
CA GLN A 589 25.65 4.10 25.45
C GLN A 589 25.72 5.28 24.49
N GLU A 590 25.68 6.49 25.02
CA GLU A 590 25.59 7.68 24.18
C GLU A 590 26.71 7.77 23.15
N SER A 591 27.95 7.48 23.56
CA SER A 591 29.12 7.51 22.68
C SER A 591 28.97 6.54 21.50
N THR A 592 28.49 5.32 21.76
CA THR A 592 28.28 4.29 20.75
C THR A 592 27.14 4.67 19.79
N VAL A 593 25.99 5.11 20.32
CA VAL A 593 24.85 5.51 19.47
C VAL A 593 25.22 6.74 18.61
N LYS A 594 25.89 7.74 19.21
CA LYS A 594 26.39 8.92 18.49
C LYS A 594 27.41 8.52 17.41
N LYS A 595 28.31 7.57 17.69
CA LYS A 595 29.27 7.03 16.72
C LYS A 595 28.56 6.39 15.52
N LEU A 596 27.63 5.47 15.78
CA LEU A 596 26.85 4.76 14.76
C LEU A 596 26.08 5.74 13.87
N TYR A 597 25.30 6.61 14.50
CA TYR A 597 24.48 7.57 13.77
C TYR A 597 25.33 8.59 13.02
N SER A 598 26.41 9.12 13.61
CA SER A 598 27.26 10.10 12.94
C SER A 598 28.05 9.51 11.78
N ALA A 599 28.42 8.22 11.83
CA ALA A 599 29.02 7.53 10.69
C ALA A 599 28.06 7.47 9.49
N VAL A 600 26.81 7.04 9.72
CA VAL A 600 25.78 6.98 8.68
C VAL A 600 25.37 8.38 8.22
N LYS A 601 25.14 9.31 9.14
CA LYS A 601 24.81 10.70 8.80
C LYS A 601 25.87 11.32 7.89
N ASN A 602 27.15 11.18 8.23
CA ASN A 602 28.24 11.75 7.43
C ASN A 602 28.46 11.03 6.09
N LEU A 603 28.09 9.75 5.99
CA LEU A 603 28.05 9.02 4.72
C LEU A 603 26.94 9.56 3.80
N ARG A 604 25.80 9.89 4.40
CA ARG A 604 24.57 10.31 3.71
C ARG A 604 24.44 11.83 3.54
N GLU A 605 25.35 12.60 4.12
CA GLU A 605 25.29 14.06 4.12
C GLU A 605 25.41 14.62 2.70
N ASP A 606 24.40 15.40 2.29
CA ASP A 606 24.42 16.13 1.03
C ASP A 606 24.59 17.62 1.33
N LYS A 607 25.75 18.17 0.95
CA LYS A 607 26.16 19.56 1.21
C LYS A 607 25.19 20.58 0.62
N ASP A 608 24.44 20.20 -0.41
CA ASP A 608 23.51 21.08 -1.12
C ASP A 608 22.11 21.09 -0.49
N THR A 609 21.86 20.28 0.55
CA THR A 609 20.53 20.10 1.15
C THR A 609 20.43 20.66 2.56
N GLN A 610 19.38 21.44 2.81
CA GLN A 610 19.05 21.89 4.16
C GLN A 610 18.31 20.77 4.91
N GLY A 611 18.94 20.15 5.91
CA GLY A 611 18.30 19.10 6.70
C GLY A 611 19.29 18.21 7.43
N ILE A 612 18.77 17.21 8.16
CA ILE A 612 19.60 16.21 8.85
C ILE A 612 19.80 14.96 7.98
N LEU A 613 18.91 14.75 7.00
CA LEU A 613 18.95 13.70 6.00
C LEU A 613 18.71 14.30 4.61
N PRO A 614 19.31 13.74 3.55
CA PRO A 614 19.04 14.17 2.19
C PRO A 614 17.60 13.82 1.76
N PRO A 615 17.04 14.50 0.75
CA PRO A 615 15.77 14.11 0.14
C PRO A 615 15.80 12.66 -0.36
N GLY A 616 14.75 11.89 -0.03
CA GLY A 616 14.67 10.47 -0.35
C GLY A 616 15.08 9.54 0.80
N ASP A 617 15.65 10.06 1.88
CA ASP A 617 16.02 9.28 3.05
C ASP A 617 15.01 9.45 4.20
N CYS A 618 14.84 8.38 4.97
CA CYS A 618 14.02 8.34 6.19
C CYS A 618 14.84 7.78 7.36
N LEU A 619 14.72 8.37 8.55
CA LEU A 619 15.22 7.82 9.81
C LEU A 619 14.04 7.38 10.66
N VAL A 620 14.04 6.12 11.09
CA VAL A 620 13.04 5.56 12.01
C VAL A 620 13.72 5.14 13.31
N ILE A 621 13.17 5.62 14.43
CA ILE A 621 13.65 5.32 15.78
C ILE A 621 12.51 4.73 16.58
N LEU A 622 12.61 3.45 16.98
CA LEU A 622 11.73 2.83 17.97
C LEU A 622 12.27 3.09 19.38
N ASP A 623 11.43 3.68 20.23
CA ASP A 623 11.83 4.13 21.57
C ASP A 623 11.81 3.05 22.65
N GLY A 624 11.33 1.85 22.33
CA GLY A 624 11.23 0.72 23.25
C GLY A 624 10.37 0.97 24.50
N GLY A 625 9.47 1.95 24.47
CA GLY A 625 8.69 2.36 25.64
C GLY A 625 9.50 3.11 26.71
N ARG A 626 10.66 3.69 26.35
CA ARG A 626 11.48 4.50 27.26
C ARG A 626 10.77 5.82 27.61
N ARG A 627 10.60 6.10 28.90
CA ARG A 627 9.88 7.30 29.42
C ARG A 627 10.52 8.65 29.05
N ARG A 628 11.81 8.70 28.69
CA ARG A 628 12.54 9.93 28.33
C ARG A 628 12.94 9.94 26.84
N SER A 629 11.96 9.99 25.95
CA SER A 629 12.19 10.00 24.50
C SER A 629 13.08 11.16 24.04
N THR A 630 13.03 12.33 24.70
CA THR A 630 13.90 13.47 24.36
C THR A 630 15.39 13.15 24.48
N SER A 631 15.81 12.46 25.55
CA SER A 631 17.21 12.08 25.73
C SER A 631 17.68 11.09 24.66
N LEU A 632 16.81 10.16 24.25
CA LEU A 632 17.06 9.26 23.13
C LEU A 632 17.24 10.06 21.83
N LEU A 633 16.30 10.96 21.52
CA LEU A 633 16.34 11.73 20.29
C LEU A 633 17.54 12.69 20.20
N ASN A 634 18.06 13.18 21.35
CA ASN A 634 19.29 13.97 21.39
C ASN A 634 20.51 13.19 20.85
N LEU A 635 20.54 11.86 20.97
CA LEU A 635 21.61 11.02 20.41
C LEU A 635 21.63 11.08 18.87
N PHE A 636 20.50 11.43 18.27
CA PHE A 636 20.30 11.59 16.82
C PHE A 636 20.25 13.06 16.40
N GLN A 637 20.62 14.00 17.29
CA GLN A 637 20.56 15.44 17.04
C GLN A 637 19.10 15.95 16.80
N MET A 638 18.11 15.28 17.40
CA MET A 638 16.65 15.50 17.24
C MET A 638 15.95 15.94 18.54
N GLY A 639 16.52 16.87 19.30
CA GLY A 639 15.97 17.26 20.61
C GLY A 639 14.53 17.81 20.61
N ALA A 640 13.96 17.98 21.82
CA ALA A 640 12.55 18.36 22.02
C ALA A 640 12.13 19.63 21.26
N ASP A 641 13.03 20.60 21.13
CA ASP A 641 12.76 21.85 20.43
C ASP A 641 12.54 21.62 18.93
N ARG A 642 13.32 20.74 18.30
CA ARG A 642 13.17 20.39 16.87
C ARG A 642 11.85 19.65 16.60
N VAL A 643 11.49 18.70 17.47
CA VAL A 643 10.21 17.95 17.35
C VAL A 643 8.99 18.88 17.48
N ARG A 644 9.08 19.94 18.29
CA ARG A 644 7.99 20.91 18.50
C ARG A 644 7.92 22.00 17.41
N LEU A 645 9.08 22.46 16.91
CA LEU A 645 9.18 23.54 15.91
C LEU A 645 8.67 23.15 14.51
N ASP A 646 8.64 21.85 14.18
CA ASP A 646 8.36 21.39 12.82
C ASP A 646 6.91 20.91 12.58
N LYS A 647 6.05 20.89 13.61
CA LYS A 647 4.62 20.54 13.47
C LYS A 647 3.80 21.58 12.68
N SER A 648 4.33 22.80 12.49
CA SER A 648 3.61 23.94 11.89
C SER A 648 4.14 24.38 10.51
N ARG A 649 5.13 23.67 9.93
CA ARG A 649 5.88 24.14 8.75
C ARG A 649 5.46 23.46 7.44
N LYS A 650 5.55 24.21 6.33
CA LYS A 650 5.16 23.75 4.99
C LYS A 650 6.21 22.78 4.42
N HIS A 651 5.77 21.69 3.81
CA HIS A 651 6.61 20.63 3.21
C HIS A 651 7.64 21.10 2.16
N LYS A 652 7.61 22.34 1.67
CA LYS A 652 8.37 22.77 0.48
C LYS A 652 9.80 23.26 0.76
N ASP A 653 10.21 23.41 2.02
CA ASP A 653 11.43 24.16 2.37
C ASP A 653 12.70 23.29 2.55
N GLY A 654 12.68 21.99 2.26
CA GLY A 654 13.85 21.10 2.50
C GLY A 654 14.03 20.65 3.95
N LYS A 655 13.52 21.43 4.91
CA LYS A 655 13.62 21.19 6.36
C LYS A 655 13.12 19.81 6.79
N VAL A 656 13.63 19.35 7.93
CA VAL A 656 13.27 18.06 8.52
C VAL A 656 11.80 18.06 8.94
N VAL A 657 11.08 17.02 8.52
CA VAL A 657 9.74 16.68 8.97
C VAL A 657 9.89 15.60 10.02
N ALA A 658 9.29 15.84 11.19
CA ALA A 658 9.25 14.86 12.29
C ALA A 658 7.80 14.37 12.46
N ARG A 659 7.63 13.06 12.48
CA ARG A 659 6.36 12.40 12.72
C ARG A 659 6.49 11.41 13.87
N GLU A 660 5.51 11.44 14.75
CA GLU A 660 5.36 10.48 15.83
C GLU A 660 4.25 9.49 15.46
N LEU A 661 4.55 8.21 15.59
CA LEU A 661 3.65 7.09 15.34
C LEU A 661 3.56 6.26 16.61
N ILE A 662 2.34 5.99 17.08
CA ILE A 662 2.14 5.13 18.24
C ILE A 662 2.02 3.68 17.75
N VAL A 663 2.94 2.82 18.19
CA VAL A 663 2.92 1.39 17.92
C VAL A 663 2.19 0.71 19.06
N HIS A 664 1.03 0.13 18.78
CA HIS A 664 0.15 -0.50 19.77
C HIS A 664 0.27 -2.01 19.75
N PHE A 665 0.16 -2.62 20.94
CA PHE A 665 0.16 -4.05 21.16
C PHE A 665 -1.14 -4.51 21.80
N THR A 666 -1.52 -5.77 21.58
CA THR A 666 -2.64 -6.39 22.28
C THR A 666 -2.31 -6.54 23.76
N GLU A 667 -3.24 -6.18 24.64
CA GLU A 667 -3.06 -6.27 26.09
C GLU A 667 -2.75 -7.71 26.53
N ALA A 668 -3.42 -8.70 25.94
CA ALA A 668 -3.18 -10.11 26.20
C ALA A 668 -1.71 -10.50 25.94
N SER A 669 -1.12 -10.07 24.83
CA SER A 669 0.28 -10.39 24.52
C SER A 669 1.29 -9.61 25.36
N ALA A 670 0.95 -8.37 25.75
CA ALA A 670 1.77 -7.56 26.65
C ALA A 670 1.76 -8.12 28.09
N LEU A 671 0.62 -8.66 28.54
CA LEU A 671 0.48 -9.38 29.80
C LEU A 671 1.27 -10.69 29.78
N ALA A 672 1.18 -11.48 28.71
CA ALA A 672 1.94 -12.72 28.56
C ALA A 672 3.45 -12.50 28.65
N ARG A 673 3.96 -11.34 28.22
CA ARG A 673 5.38 -10.96 28.33
C ARG A 673 5.80 -10.46 29.73
N ARG A 674 4.87 -10.33 30.69
CA ARG A 674 5.18 -9.87 32.05
C ARG A 674 5.49 -11.03 32.99
N PHE A 675 6.77 -11.28 33.18
CA PHE A 675 7.27 -12.26 34.16
C PHE A 675 7.02 -11.88 35.64
N ARG A 676 6.68 -10.62 35.96
CA ARG A 676 6.30 -10.18 37.31
C ARG A 676 5.28 -9.05 37.27
N GLN A 677 4.10 -9.24 37.88
CA GLN A 677 3.33 -8.12 38.42
C GLN A 677 3.97 -7.75 39.76
N LYS A 678 4.54 -6.54 39.92
CA LYS A 678 5.12 -6.16 41.22
C LYS A 678 4.01 -5.82 42.23
N LEU A 679 2.86 -5.35 41.75
CA LEU A 679 1.66 -5.02 42.54
C LEU A 679 0.39 -5.21 41.69
N LYS A 680 -0.77 -5.44 42.34
CA LYS A 680 -2.10 -5.47 41.68
C LYS A 680 -2.46 -4.17 40.94
N THR A 681 -1.71 -3.09 41.17
CA THR A 681 -1.92 -1.74 40.60
C THR A 681 -0.96 -1.37 39.46
N ASP A 682 -0.08 -2.27 39.02
CA ASP A 682 0.90 -1.98 37.96
C ASP A 682 0.27 -1.91 36.56
N THR A 683 0.25 -0.73 35.93
CA THR A 683 -0.29 -0.54 34.57
C THR A 683 0.53 -1.25 33.49
N VAL A 684 -0.12 -1.93 32.54
CA VAL A 684 0.52 -2.60 31.40
C VAL A 684 0.74 -1.58 30.27
N SER A 685 1.98 -1.45 29.79
CA SER A 685 2.26 -0.59 28.64
C SER A 685 1.99 -1.34 27.34
N CYS A 686 0.86 -1.05 26.71
CA CYS A 686 0.47 -1.63 25.42
C CYS A 686 0.88 -0.75 24.22
N ALA A 687 1.80 0.20 24.42
CA ALA A 687 2.26 1.08 23.37
C ALA A 687 3.73 1.46 23.51
N GLN A 688 4.37 1.72 22.38
CA GLN A 688 5.67 2.39 22.26
C GLN A 688 5.62 3.41 21.12
N LYS A 689 6.63 4.27 20.99
CA LYS A 689 6.67 5.30 19.94
C LYS A 689 7.68 4.94 18.86
N ALA A 690 7.29 5.15 17.62
CA ALA A 690 8.18 5.23 16.48
C ALA A 690 8.29 6.70 16.04
N PHE A 691 9.51 7.24 16.02
CA PHE A 691 9.80 8.56 15.49
C PHE A 691 10.32 8.42 14.06
N ILE A 692 9.68 9.10 13.13
CA ILE A 692 10.02 9.10 11.71
C ILE A 692 10.49 10.50 11.32
N PHE A 693 11.70 10.60 10.79
CA PHE A 693 12.30 11.84 10.33
C PHE A 693 12.67 11.74 8.86
N HIS A 694 12.34 12.75 8.07
CA HIS A 694 12.74 12.83 6.66
C HIS A 694 12.83 14.29 6.21
N SER A 695 13.50 14.57 5.09
CA SER A 695 13.41 15.91 4.48
C SER A 695 11.97 16.17 4.02
N GLY A 696 11.49 17.41 4.13
CA GLY A 696 10.18 17.83 3.58
C GLY A 696 10.08 17.65 2.06
N LEU A 697 11.22 17.59 1.36
CA LEU A 697 11.29 17.28 -0.07
C LEU A 697 11.12 15.79 -0.37
N THR A 698 11.23 14.92 0.64
CA THR A 698 11.00 13.47 0.48
C THR A 698 9.52 13.20 0.30
N LYS A 699 9.15 12.63 -0.84
CA LYS A 699 7.76 12.26 -1.15
C LYS A 699 7.46 10.87 -0.62
N LEU A 700 6.77 10.80 0.52
CA LEU A 700 6.16 9.56 0.99
C LEU A 700 4.76 9.44 0.39
N ALA A 701 4.61 8.65 -0.67
CA ALA A 701 3.32 8.39 -1.29
C ALA A 701 2.34 7.78 -0.26
N LYS A 702 1.06 8.17 -0.33
CA LYS A 702 0.01 7.53 0.46
C LYS A 702 -0.16 6.09 -0.03
N ARG A 703 0.11 5.11 0.83
CA ARG A 703 0.03 3.68 0.52
C ARG A 703 -0.87 2.95 1.52
N PRO A 704 -1.61 1.91 1.07
CA PRO A 704 -2.30 1.02 2.00
C PRO A 704 -1.27 0.33 2.89
N HIS A 705 -1.64 0.10 4.15
CA HIS A 705 -0.77 -0.59 5.08
C HIS A 705 -0.72 -2.09 4.74
N LYS A 706 0.46 -2.71 4.80
CA LYS A 706 0.67 -4.12 4.41
C LYS A 706 -0.16 -5.09 5.26
N HIS A 707 -0.14 -4.88 6.58
CA HIS A 707 -0.73 -5.80 7.56
C HIS A 707 -2.08 -5.34 8.13
N PHE A 708 -2.55 -4.13 7.79
CA PHE A 708 -3.78 -3.56 8.37
C PHE A 708 -4.68 -3.00 7.27
N GLN A 709 -5.72 -3.77 6.91
CA GLN A 709 -6.67 -3.38 5.86
C GLN A 709 -7.40 -2.08 6.23
N GLY A 710 -7.63 -1.22 5.24
CA GLY A 710 -8.29 0.08 5.44
C GLY A 710 -7.41 1.17 6.08
N MET A 711 -6.24 0.83 6.62
CA MET A 711 -5.27 1.79 7.12
C MET A 711 -4.28 2.22 6.02
N THR A 712 -3.66 3.39 6.22
CA THR A 712 -2.62 3.88 5.31
C THR A 712 -1.37 4.25 6.08
N ASN A 713 -0.24 4.35 5.39
CA ASN A 713 1.02 4.80 5.98
C ASN A 713 0.97 6.22 6.56
N LEU A 714 -0.13 6.96 6.45
CA LEU A 714 -0.34 8.29 7.05
C LEU A 714 -1.04 8.25 8.44
N ALA A 715 -1.46 7.09 8.94
CA ALA A 715 -2.11 6.95 10.25
C ALA A 715 -1.16 7.33 11.41
N SER A 716 -1.66 7.98 12.46
CA SER A 716 -0.86 8.30 13.66
C SER A 716 -0.66 7.10 14.60
N THR A 717 -1.29 5.97 14.29
CA THR A 717 -1.19 4.72 15.04
C THR A 717 -0.85 3.56 14.11
N LEU A 718 -0.19 2.55 14.66
CA LEU A 718 0.19 1.33 13.98
C LEU A 718 -0.06 0.13 14.91
N GLY A 719 -0.89 -0.82 14.49
CA GLY A 719 -1.29 -1.94 15.33
C GLY A 719 -2.81 -2.14 15.36
N PRO A 720 -3.31 -3.00 16.27
CA PRO A 720 -2.55 -3.68 17.32
C PRO A 720 -1.71 -4.85 16.79
N PHE A 721 -0.49 -4.99 17.30
CA PHE A 721 0.33 -6.21 17.11
C PHE A 721 0.26 -7.12 18.33
N SER A 722 0.49 -8.41 18.15
CA SER A 722 0.70 -9.33 19.27
C SER A 722 2.18 -9.58 19.47
N TRP A 723 2.70 -9.38 20.69
CA TRP A 723 4.04 -9.82 21.06
C TRP A 723 4.20 -11.32 20.80
N PRO A 724 5.32 -11.77 20.21
CA PRO A 724 5.60 -13.20 20.09
C PRO A 724 5.70 -13.83 21.47
N ALA A 725 5.45 -15.14 21.60
CA ALA A 725 5.77 -15.87 22.82
C ALA A 725 7.28 -15.81 23.09
N VAL A 726 7.71 -15.94 24.34
CA VAL A 726 9.14 -15.91 24.67
C VAL A 726 9.83 -17.16 24.12
N SER A 727 9.15 -18.30 24.21
CA SER A 727 9.54 -19.58 23.62
C SER A 727 9.71 -19.54 22.10
N SER A 728 9.03 -18.62 21.40
CA SER A 728 9.15 -18.46 19.95
C SER A 728 10.25 -17.48 19.51
N LEU A 729 10.98 -16.88 20.46
CA LEU A 729 12.12 -16.03 20.11
C LEU A 729 13.36 -16.86 19.82
N PRO A 730 14.26 -16.38 18.94
CA PRO A 730 15.58 -16.96 18.77
C PRO A 730 16.31 -17.07 20.10
N MET A 731 16.85 -18.24 20.42
CA MET A 731 17.54 -18.50 21.68
C MET A 731 19.02 -18.83 21.50
N LEU A 732 19.84 -18.43 22.47
CA LEU A 732 21.25 -18.81 22.61
C LEU A 732 21.53 -19.33 24.02
N SER A 733 22.58 -20.14 24.16
CA SER A 733 23.10 -20.50 25.48
C SER A 733 23.54 -19.24 26.24
N VAL A 734 23.49 -19.25 27.57
CA VAL A 734 23.95 -18.11 28.40
C VAL A 734 25.40 -17.75 28.07
N ALA A 735 26.26 -18.72 27.75
CA ALA A 735 27.63 -18.48 27.28
C ALA A 735 27.65 -17.75 25.93
N ASP A 736 27.00 -18.29 24.91
CA ASP A 736 27.00 -17.70 23.57
C ASP A 736 26.34 -16.33 23.56
N LYS A 737 25.33 -16.13 24.41
CA LYS A 737 24.66 -14.85 24.58
C LYS A 737 25.54 -13.79 25.24
N ARG A 738 26.47 -14.17 26.13
CA ARG A 738 27.52 -13.27 26.65
C ARG A 738 28.45 -12.82 25.53
N THR A 739 28.87 -13.76 24.68
CA THR A 739 29.70 -13.49 23.49
C THR A 739 28.95 -12.72 22.41
N PHE A 740 27.65 -12.93 22.29
CA PHE A 740 26.80 -12.17 21.38
C PHE A 740 26.80 -10.71 21.81
N TRP A 741 26.35 -10.38 23.03
CA TRP A 741 26.16 -8.99 23.45
C TRP A 741 27.42 -8.24 23.88
N GLU A 742 28.43 -8.94 24.41
CA GLU A 742 29.69 -8.36 24.92
C GLU A 742 29.51 -7.01 25.65
N ALA A 743 30.05 -5.93 25.06
CA ALA A 743 30.02 -4.57 25.60
C ALA A 743 28.61 -3.96 25.66
N ARG A 744 27.64 -4.51 24.93
CA ARG A 744 26.22 -4.10 24.97
C ARG A 744 25.41 -4.83 26.04
N ARG A 745 26.03 -5.71 26.82
CA ARG A 745 25.45 -6.31 28.04
C ARG A 745 25.83 -5.49 29.28
N ARG A 746 24.86 -4.94 30.04
CA ARG A 746 25.15 -4.01 31.15
C ARG A 746 24.35 -4.27 32.42
N ALA A 747 24.97 -4.11 33.59
CA ALA A 747 24.27 -4.19 34.87
C ALA A 747 23.35 -2.98 35.04
N VAL A 748 22.15 -3.21 35.59
CA VAL A 748 21.14 -2.16 35.84
C VAL A 748 20.71 -2.22 37.31
N GLY A 749 20.70 -1.08 38.00
CA GLY A 749 20.15 -0.96 39.37
C GLY A 749 21.16 -0.92 40.53
N GLY A 750 22.39 -0.43 40.31
CA GLY A 750 23.34 -0.05 41.37
C GLY A 750 23.90 1.35 41.11
N PRO A 751 24.49 2.04 42.10
CA PRO A 751 25.10 3.35 41.90
C PRO A 751 26.25 3.22 40.89
N THR A 752 26.16 3.99 39.80
CA THR A 752 27.17 4.03 38.76
C THR A 752 28.44 4.66 39.34
N VAL A 753 29.51 3.88 39.51
CA VAL A 753 30.84 4.44 39.76
C VAL A 753 31.44 4.74 38.40
N GLU A 754 31.54 6.03 38.05
CA GLU A 754 32.32 6.47 36.90
C GLU A 754 33.80 6.25 37.20
N SER A 755 34.42 5.27 36.54
CA SER A 755 35.88 5.17 36.47
C SER A 755 36.37 6.17 35.40
N GLY A 756 36.91 7.30 35.85
CA GLY A 756 37.33 8.41 35.00
C GLY A 756 38.70 8.26 34.32
N ALA A 757 38.89 9.05 33.27
CA ALA A 757 40.09 9.86 33.01
C ALA A 757 39.80 10.84 31.85
N GLY A 758 39.89 12.16 32.09
CA GLY A 758 39.88 13.19 31.05
C GLY A 758 38.97 14.38 31.31
N SER A 759 39.36 15.24 32.24
CA SER A 759 38.78 16.55 32.53
C SER A 759 38.77 17.49 31.31
N LEU A 760 37.67 18.20 31.07
CA LEU A 760 37.67 19.62 30.70
C LEU A 760 36.32 20.25 31.06
N SER A 761 36.43 21.36 31.78
CA SER A 761 35.42 22.17 32.45
C SER A 761 34.48 22.94 31.52
N SER A 762 33.20 23.05 31.89
CA SER A 762 32.54 24.35 32.04
C SER A 762 31.21 24.20 32.75
N SER A 763 31.02 25.07 33.75
CA SER A 763 29.84 25.35 34.54
C SER A 763 28.56 25.51 33.72
N ASP A 764 27.46 24.94 34.21
CA ASP A 764 26.30 25.73 34.64
C ASP A 764 25.37 24.84 35.47
N ALA A 765 25.33 25.16 36.76
CA ALA A 765 24.44 24.59 37.74
C ALA A 765 23.13 25.37 37.71
N GLU A 766 22.01 24.70 37.42
CA GLU A 766 20.68 25.21 37.70
C GLU A 766 19.91 24.16 38.50
N ALA A 767 19.76 24.53 39.77
CA ALA A 767 18.79 24.16 40.80
C ALA A 767 17.86 22.96 40.56
N SER A 768 18.04 21.96 41.42
CA SER A 768 16.99 21.10 41.94
C SER A 768 15.92 21.92 42.68
N ASP A 769 14.64 21.69 42.39
CA ASP A 769 13.57 22.09 43.31
C ASP A 769 12.41 21.08 43.38
N ALA A 770 11.98 20.92 44.62
CA ALA A 770 10.72 20.48 45.19
C ALA A 770 10.05 19.19 44.71
N SER A 771 10.27 18.16 45.53
CA SER A 771 9.24 17.24 46.01
C SER A 771 7.98 17.97 46.50
N GLU A 772 6.79 17.52 46.11
CA GLU A 772 5.56 17.69 46.89
C GLU A 772 4.73 16.40 46.92
N PRO A 773 3.94 16.18 47.99
CA PRO A 773 3.50 14.86 48.44
C PRO A 773 2.11 14.46 47.91
N GLU A 774 1.93 13.15 47.75
CA GLU A 774 0.65 12.49 47.46
C GLU A 774 -0.37 12.72 48.59
N PRO A 775 -1.66 12.99 48.30
CA PRO A 775 -2.72 12.87 49.28
C PRO A 775 -3.24 11.44 49.36
N ASP A 776 -3.16 10.91 50.56
CA ASP A 776 -3.79 9.70 51.06
C ASP A 776 -5.32 9.77 50.93
N VAL A 777 -5.95 8.86 50.16
CA VAL A 777 -7.40 8.63 50.22
C VAL A 777 -7.69 7.13 50.19
N SER A 778 -7.97 6.63 51.39
CA SER A 778 -8.66 5.38 51.65
C SER A 778 -10.11 5.44 51.16
N GLY A 779 -10.56 4.39 50.46
CA GLY A 779 -11.94 4.29 50.00
C GLY A 779 -12.28 2.91 49.49
N ALA A 780 -12.90 2.10 50.36
CA ALA A 780 -13.43 0.78 50.05
C ALA A 780 -14.60 0.84 49.05
N GLY A 781 -14.66 -0.12 48.13
CA GLY A 781 -15.78 -0.31 47.22
C GLY A 781 -15.68 -1.61 46.43
N SER A 782 -16.33 -2.65 46.96
CA SER A 782 -16.57 -3.95 46.33
C SER A 782 -17.59 -3.85 45.19
N SER A 783 -17.34 -4.52 44.06
CA SER A 783 -18.23 -5.55 43.46
C SER A 783 -17.99 -5.74 41.95
N GLY A 784 -17.94 -7.00 41.50
CA GLY A 784 -18.46 -7.38 40.18
C GLY A 784 -17.48 -8.04 39.21
N ASP A 785 -17.07 -9.27 39.51
CA ASP A 785 -16.49 -10.21 38.53
C ASP A 785 -17.52 -10.60 37.46
N ALA A 786 -17.13 -10.53 36.19
CA ALA A 786 -17.62 -11.37 35.11
C ALA A 786 -16.51 -11.50 34.05
N ALA A 787 -15.62 -12.46 34.29
CA ALA A 787 -14.48 -12.78 33.44
C ALA A 787 -14.92 -13.39 32.10
N VAL A 788 -14.35 -12.87 31.02
CA VAL A 788 -14.23 -13.57 29.73
C VAL A 788 -13.02 -14.51 29.84
N ALA A 789 -13.25 -15.69 30.40
CA ALA A 789 -12.25 -16.74 30.57
C ALA A 789 -12.43 -17.81 29.49
N VAL A 790 -12.06 -17.50 28.24
CA VAL A 790 -11.91 -18.53 27.18
C VAL A 790 -10.82 -18.10 26.18
N SER A 791 -9.55 -18.08 26.59
CA SER A 791 -8.38 -18.18 25.68
C SER A 791 -7.00 -18.11 26.36
N ALA A 792 -6.90 -17.71 27.64
CA ALA A 792 -5.62 -17.50 28.32
C ALA A 792 -4.89 -18.80 28.73
N GLU A 793 -5.61 -19.88 29.04
CA GLU A 793 -5.02 -21.13 29.56
C GLU A 793 -4.09 -21.86 28.57
N ALA A 794 -4.26 -21.65 27.25
CA ALA A 794 -3.43 -22.30 26.24
C ALA A 794 -2.04 -21.63 26.05
N ALA A 795 -1.89 -20.37 26.46
CA ALA A 795 -0.63 -19.63 26.33
C ALA A 795 0.26 -19.75 27.58
N GLU A 796 -0.33 -19.91 28.77
CA GLU A 796 0.43 -20.10 30.02
C GLU A 796 1.18 -21.45 30.05
N ALA A 797 0.62 -22.52 29.47
CA ALA A 797 1.22 -23.86 29.52
C ALA A 797 2.52 -24.03 28.71
N ALA A 798 2.85 -23.10 27.80
CA ALA A 798 4.04 -23.19 26.94
C ALA A 798 5.26 -22.38 27.44
N ASP A 799 5.06 -21.45 28.40
CA ASP A 799 6.12 -20.54 28.87
C ASP A 799 6.82 -21.01 30.16
N ASP A 800 6.28 -22.07 30.81
CA ASP A 800 6.90 -22.74 31.98
C ASP A 800 8.25 -23.43 31.67
N LEU A 801 8.68 -23.46 30.40
CA LEU A 801 9.93 -24.08 29.94
C LEU A 801 11.12 -23.11 29.85
N VAL A 802 10.93 -21.79 29.95
CA VAL A 802 12.02 -20.82 29.87
C VAL A 802 12.52 -20.45 31.26
N GLU A 803 13.71 -20.90 31.65
CA GLU A 803 14.29 -20.55 32.94
C GLU A 803 14.63 -19.05 33.00
N VAL A 804 14.00 -18.33 33.93
CA VAL A 804 14.10 -16.86 34.06
C VAL A 804 15.17 -16.47 35.09
N PRO A 805 16.04 -15.47 34.82
CA PRO A 805 17.05 -15.05 35.78
C PRO A 805 16.46 -14.58 37.11
N ALA A 806 16.96 -15.12 38.23
CA ALA A 806 16.53 -14.72 39.56
C ALA A 806 16.75 -13.21 39.77
N VAL A 807 15.70 -12.50 40.20
CA VAL A 807 15.77 -11.06 40.50
C VAL A 807 15.90 -10.88 42.02
N GLY A 808 17.14 -10.73 42.47
CA GLY A 808 17.61 -10.26 43.78
C GLY A 808 16.74 -10.49 45.03
N GLN A 809 17.11 -11.47 45.85
CA GLN A 809 17.38 -11.17 47.26
C GLN A 809 18.82 -10.60 47.34
N GLY A 810 19.13 -9.78 48.34
CA GLY A 810 20.34 -8.96 48.41
C GLY A 810 21.69 -9.67 48.18
N ARG A 811 22.75 -8.85 48.05
CA ARG A 811 24.16 -9.21 47.77
C ARG A 811 24.50 -10.65 48.22
N GLY A 812 24.71 -11.53 47.25
CA GLY A 812 25.35 -12.84 47.47
C GLY A 812 24.50 -14.11 47.29
N SER A 813 23.23 -14.04 46.87
CA SER A 813 22.34 -15.23 46.88
C SER A 813 21.72 -15.66 45.54
N GLY A 814 22.09 -15.07 44.40
CA GLY A 814 21.56 -15.52 43.11
C GLY A 814 22.36 -16.70 42.54
N LYS A 815 21.76 -17.89 42.39
CA LYS A 815 22.30 -18.94 41.51
C LYS A 815 22.56 -18.33 40.13
N THR A 816 23.82 -18.18 39.75
CA THR A 816 24.21 -17.90 38.36
C THR A 816 23.68 -19.05 37.51
N MET A 817 22.87 -18.76 36.50
CA MET A 817 22.41 -19.81 35.57
C MET A 817 23.60 -20.53 34.96
N ALA A 818 23.44 -21.83 34.72
CA ALA A 818 24.44 -22.59 33.99
C ALA A 818 24.63 -22.02 32.58
N ASP A 819 25.86 -22.06 32.11
CA ASP A 819 26.24 -21.48 30.82
C ASP A 819 25.55 -22.17 29.62
N THR A 820 25.03 -23.37 29.82
CA THR A 820 24.27 -24.17 28.85
C THR A 820 22.78 -23.84 28.76
N VAL A 821 22.24 -23.05 29.69
CA VAL A 821 20.81 -22.68 29.69
C VAL A 821 20.50 -21.83 28.47
N MET A 822 19.45 -22.17 27.74
CA MET A 822 18.99 -21.41 26.57
C MET A 822 18.15 -20.21 27.01
N GLN A 823 18.39 -19.06 26.39
CA GLN A 823 17.63 -17.84 26.63
C GLN A 823 17.36 -17.11 25.32
N PRO A 824 16.24 -16.37 25.21
CA PRO A 824 16.00 -15.46 24.10
C PRO A 824 17.20 -14.53 23.90
N ILE A 825 17.67 -14.36 22.67
CA ILE A 825 18.78 -13.45 22.35
C ILE A 825 18.41 -12.03 22.77
N CYS A 826 17.20 -11.60 22.41
CA CYS A 826 16.63 -10.28 22.68
C CYS A 826 15.29 -10.41 23.42
N TRP A 827 15.26 -10.20 24.74
CA TRP A 827 14.01 -10.33 25.51
C TRP A 827 12.90 -9.36 25.11
N HIS A 828 13.27 -8.15 24.70
CA HIS A 828 12.35 -7.07 24.36
C HIS A 828 12.06 -6.99 22.86
N GLN A 829 12.46 -8.00 22.07
CA GLN A 829 12.33 -7.97 20.62
C GLN A 829 10.87 -7.80 20.17
N PRO A 830 10.55 -6.74 19.40
CA PRO A 830 9.20 -6.55 18.89
C PRO A 830 8.85 -7.62 17.84
N PRO A 831 7.55 -7.82 17.56
CA PRO A 831 7.11 -8.65 16.45
C PRO A 831 7.78 -8.21 15.14
N ARG A 832 8.22 -9.17 14.32
CA ARG A 832 8.79 -8.91 12.98
C ARG A 832 7.95 -7.97 12.13
N LEU A 833 6.62 -8.14 12.24
CA LEU A 833 5.62 -7.31 11.57
C LEU A 833 5.77 -5.81 11.87
N VAL A 834 6.29 -5.40 13.04
CA VAL A 834 6.49 -3.97 13.36
C VAL A 834 7.54 -3.36 12.42
N ALA A 835 8.70 -4.00 12.28
CA ALA A 835 9.78 -3.49 11.45
C ALA A 835 9.41 -3.56 9.96
N ASP A 836 8.79 -4.65 9.49
CA ASP A 836 8.31 -4.75 8.11
C ASP A 836 7.21 -3.71 7.79
N SER A 837 6.31 -3.44 8.74
CA SER A 837 5.31 -2.36 8.63
C SER A 837 5.99 -1.00 8.43
N LEU A 838 6.99 -0.68 9.24
CA LEU A 838 7.72 0.59 9.17
C LEU A 838 8.49 0.71 7.85
N CYS A 839 9.13 -0.37 7.39
CA CYS A 839 9.80 -0.42 6.08
C CYS A 839 8.82 -0.16 4.94
N HIS A 840 7.65 -0.82 4.96
CA HIS A 840 6.60 -0.61 3.96
C HIS A 840 6.03 0.81 4.00
N MET A 841 5.80 1.35 5.19
CA MET A 841 5.27 2.71 5.39
C MET A 841 6.21 3.78 4.83
N CYS A 842 7.52 3.62 5.01
CA CYS A 842 8.56 4.49 4.46
C CYS A 842 8.89 4.17 3.00
N TRP A 843 8.33 3.11 2.42
CA TRP A 843 8.68 2.61 1.09
C TRP A 843 10.19 2.38 0.94
N ALA A 844 10.77 1.69 1.93
CA ALA A 844 12.19 1.40 1.97
C ALA A 844 12.60 0.46 0.82
N LYS A 845 13.46 0.95 -0.06
CA LYS A 845 14.18 0.14 -1.06
C LYS A 845 15.46 -0.45 -0.47
N VAL A 846 16.11 0.32 0.40
CA VAL A 846 17.29 -0.11 1.16
C VAL A 846 17.10 0.23 2.63
N VAL A 847 17.49 -0.68 3.52
CA VAL A 847 17.49 -0.49 4.98
C VAL A 847 18.92 -0.45 5.49
N ILE A 848 19.29 0.62 6.20
CA ILE A 848 20.53 0.72 6.98
C ILE A 848 20.15 0.55 8.46
N ASP A 849 20.36 -0.65 8.98
CA ASP A 849 19.97 -1.04 10.33
C ASP A 849 21.14 -0.87 11.31
N LEU A 850 20.97 0.05 12.26
CA LEU A 850 21.95 0.34 13.30
C LEU A 850 21.86 -0.64 14.50
N THR A 851 20.82 -1.47 14.52
CA THR A 851 20.48 -2.42 15.59
C THR A 851 19.99 -3.75 15.00
N PRO A 852 20.83 -4.44 14.20
CA PRO A 852 20.41 -5.60 13.41
C PRO A 852 20.00 -6.81 14.26
N ALA A 853 20.38 -6.82 15.54
CA ALA A 853 19.87 -7.75 16.55
C ALA A 853 20.01 -9.21 16.11
N THR A 854 18.89 -9.92 15.98
CA THR A 854 18.82 -11.32 15.56
C THR A 854 18.85 -11.51 14.04
N GLY A 855 18.78 -10.44 13.26
CA GLY A 855 18.75 -10.50 11.79
C GLY A 855 17.36 -10.65 11.19
N ASP A 856 16.29 -10.58 11.99
CA ASP A 856 14.92 -10.76 11.49
C ASP A 856 14.55 -9.73 10.41
N LEU A 857 14.94 -8.46 10.60
CA LEU A 857 14.74 -7.42 9.60
C LEU A 857 15.61 -7.65 8.36
N ALA A 858 16.78 -8.25 8.51
CA ALA A 858 17.63 -8.63 7.37
C ALA A 858 16.94 -9.70 6.52
N ILE A 859 16.38 -10.73 7.18
CA ILE A 859 15.60 -11.79 6.53
C ILE A 859 14.40 -11.20 5.80
N ASP A 860 13.59 -10.39 6.48
CA ASP A 860 12.41 -9.76 5.87
C ASP A 860 12.78 -8.84 4.70
N SER A 861 13.89 -8.12 4.79
CA SER A 861 14.35 -7.22 3.72
C SER A 861 14.79 -8.00 2.50
N VAL A 862 15.67 -8.99 2.67
CA VAL A 862 16.21 -9.80 1.57
C VAL A 862 15.10 -10.59 0.87
N LEU A 863 14.23 -11.27 1.62
CA LEU A 863 13.13 -12.05 1.05
C LEU A 863 12.10 -11.17 0.30
N GLU A 864 12.00 -9.90 0.65
CA GLU A 864 11.13 -8.93 -0.04
C GLU A 864 11.83 -8.25 -1.23
N GLY A 865 13.10 -8.56 -1.51
CA GLY A 865 13.90 -7.94 -2.57
C GLY A 865 14.42 -6.53 -2.22
N ARG A 866 14.48 -6.18 -0.93
CA ARG A 866 15.03 -4.91 -0.44
C ARG A 866 16.52 -5.10 -0.13
N GLY A 867 17.33 -4.08 -0.40
CA GLY A 867 18.72 -4.06 0.06
C GLY A 867 18.78 -3.89 1.58
N TYR A 868 19.71 -4.58 2.24
CA TYR A 868 19.91 -4.50 3.69
C TYR A 868 21.39 -4.28 4.02
N VAL A 869 21.64 -3.30 4.89
CA VAL A 869 22.95 -2.97 5.44
C VAL A 869 22.84 -3.02 6.97
N GLY A 870 23.40 -4.06 7.60
CA GLY A 870 23.37 -4.23 9.05
C GLY A 870 24.69 -3.83 9.71
N VAL A 871 24.64 -2.93 10.69
CA VAL A 871 25.82 -2.56 11.51
C VAL A 871 25.88 -3.45 12.74
N CYS A 872 26.62 -4.56 12.63
CA CYS A 872 26.75 -5.58 13.65
C CYS A 872 27.73 -5.12 14.75
N HIS A 873 27.43 -5.38 16.02
CA HIS A 873 28.31 -4.99 17.13
C HIS A 873 29.44 -5.99 17.41
N SER A 874 29.39 -7.19 16.83
CA SER A 874 30.44 -8.21 16.92
C SER A 874 30.45 -9.08 15.66
N ASP A 875 31.58 -9.72 15.38
CA ASP A 875 31.69 -10.70 14.28
C ASP A 875 30.79 -11.91 14.53
N PHE A 876 30.60 -12.29 15.81
CA PHE A 876 29.65 -13.33 16.21
C PHE A 876 28.22 -12.99 15.75
N GLN A 877 27.77 -11.75 15.94
CA GLN A 877 26.46 -11.32 15.44
C GLN A 877 26.42 -11.33 13.92
N ARG A 878 27.47 -10.86 13.24
CA ARG A 878 27.56 -10.87 11.78
C ARG A 878 27.38 -12.29 11.22
N GLU A 879 28.11 -13.25 11.77
CA GLU A 879 28.04 -14.67 11.35
C GLU A 879 26.69 -15.30 11.66
N LEU A 880 26.11 -15.00 12.83
CA LEU A 880 24.77 -15.44 13.18
C LEU A 880 23.73 -14.94 12.16
N ILE A 881 23.73 -13.65 11.86
CA ILE A 881 22.76 -13.05 10.93
C ILE A 881 22.96 -13.61 9.53
N ALA A 882 24.21 -13.69 9.04
CA ALA A 882 24.51 -14.26 7.73
C ALA A 882 23.98 -15.70 7.62
N THR A 883 24.23 -16.52 8.64
CA THR A 883 23.77 -17.92 8.70
C THR A 883 22.24 -18.00 8.66
N ARG A 884 21.56 -17.18 9.46
CA ARG A 884 20.10 -17.18 9.52
C ARG A 884 19.44 -16.67 8.24
N VAL A 885 20.01 -15.64 7.61
CA VAL A 885 19.53 -15.17 6.31
C VAL A 885 19.70 -16.26 5.25
N LYS A 886 20.84 -16.96 5.21
CA LYS A 886 21.03 -18.10 4.28
C LYS A 886 19.99 -19.19 4.50
N LYS A 887 19.78 -19.64 5.74
CA LYS A 887 18.77 -20.64 6.08
C LYS A 887 17.37 -20.21 5.62
N ALA A 888 16.95 -19.00 6.00
CA ALA A 888 15.63 -18.49 5.63
C ALA A 888 15.46 -18.32 4.11
N PHE A 889 16.53 -17.91 3.40
CA PHE A 889 16.53 -17.79 1.95
C PHE A 889 16.30 -19.15 1.29
N ILE A 890 17.06 -20.17 1.71
CA ILE A 890 16.97 -21.54 1.18
C ILE A 890 15.60 -22.16 1.49
N ASP A 891 15.12 -22.06 2.73
CA ASP A 891 13.78 -22.52 3.12
C ASP A 891 12.72 -21.92 2.17
N LYS A 892 12.86 -20.63 1.84
CA LYS A 892 11.94 -19.87 0.98
C LYS A 892 12.16 -20.05 -0.51
N MET A 893 13.25 -20.70 -0.95
CA MET A 893 13.43 -21.08 -2.36
C MET A 893 12.46 -22.19 -2.78
N SER A 894 11.92 -22.96 -1.83
CA SER A 894 10.93 -24.02 -2.10
C SER A 894 9.48 -23.52 -2.12
N ASP A 895 9.21 -22.31 -1.65
CA ASP A 895 7.85 -21.75 -1.49
C ASP A 895 7.40 -21.01 -2.76
N PRO A 896 6.39 -21.48 -3.52
CA PRO A 896 5.95 -20.86 -4.77
C PRO A 896 5.45 -19.42 -4.64
N ASN A 897 5.12 -18.96 -3.43
CA ASN A 897 4.67 -17.60 -3.18
C ASN A 897 5.81 -16.66 -2.77
N SER A 898 7.02 -17.18 -2.64
CA SER A 898 8.21 -16.42 -2.28
C SER A 898 8.80 -15.69 -3.49
N LYS A 899 9.29 -14.47 -3.29
CA LYS A 899 10.05 -13.74 -4.33
C LYS A 899 11.38 -14.40 -4.67
N VAL A 900 11.88 -15.27 -3.79
CA VAL A 900 13.12 -16.03 -4.00
C VAL A 900 12.85 -17.48 -4.42
N TYR A 901 11.62 -17.81 -4.81
CA TYR A 901 11.24 -19.15 -5.27
C TYR A 901 12.12 -19.60 -6.44
N SER A 902 12.67 -20.81 -6.34
CA SER A 902 13.37 -21.49 -7.41
C SER A 902 12.70 -22.83 -7.69
N VAL A 903 12.14 -22.96 -8.89
CA VAL A 903 11.50 -24.19 -9.36
C VAL A 903 12.45 -25.37 -9.33
N ALA A 904 13.74 -25.20 -9.67
CA ALA A 904 14.66 -26.34 -9.66
C ALA A 904 15.03 -26.75 -8.24
N TYR A 905 15.26 -25.80 -7.33
CA TYR A 905 15.49 -26.12 -5.92
C TYR A 905 14.29 -26.88 -5.33
N ALA A 906 13.07 -26.41 -5.63
CA ALA A 906 11.84 -27.07 -5.21
C ALA A 906 11.66 -28.47 -5.83
N ASN A 907 12.08 -28.68 -7.08
CA ASN A 907 12.01 -30.01 -7.70
C ASN A 907 13.04 -31.00 -7.13
N GLU A 908 14.20 -30.50 -6.71
CA GLU A 908 15.31 -31.32 -6.20
C GLU A 908 15.17 -31.62 -4.70
N TYR A 909 14.73 -30.65 -3.90
CA TYR A 909 14.65 -30.73 -2.44
C TYR A 909 13.23 -30.53 -1.87
N GLY A 910 12.25 -30.16 -2.69
CA GLY A 910 10.88 -29.96 -2.23
C GLY A 910 10.21 -31.29 -1.89
N THR A 911 9.82 -31.44 -0.63
CA THR A 911 8.90 -32.49 -0.23
C THR A 911 7.55 -32.22 -0.88
N THR A 912 7.11 -33.14 -1.73
CA THR A 912 5.78 -33.12 -2.35
C THR A 912 4.71 -33.45 -1.31
N GLU A 913 4.40 -32.52 -0.41
CA GLU A 913 3.06 -32.49 0.18
C GLU A 913 2.11 -31.84 -0.83
N ALA A 914 1.60 -32.70 -1.71
CA ALA A 914 0.62 -32.33 -2.71
C ALA A 914 -0.66 -31.79 -2.05
N THR A 915 -0.88 -30.48 -2.14
CA THR A 915 -2.23 -29.91 -2.06
C THR A 915 -2.66 -29.53 -3.48
N THR A 916 -3.10 -30.51 -4.26
CA THR A 916 -3.87 -30.27 -5.48
C THR A 916 -5.36 -30.28 -5.14
N ALA A 917 -6.05 -29.17 -5.42
CA ALA A 917 -7.47 -29.21 -5.74
C ALA A 917 -7.72 -28.27 -6.93
N PRO A 918 -7.94 -28.81 -8.14
CA PRO A 918 -8.39 -28.01 -9.27
C PRO A 918 -9.90 -27.77 -9.17
N ASN A 919 -10.30 -26.55 -9.52
CA ASN A 919 -11.67 -26.10 -9.71
C ASN A 919 -12.52 -27.12 -10.49
N LYS A 920 -13.52 -27.74 -9.85
CA LYS A 920 -14.56 -28.54 -10.53
C LYS A 920 -15.95 -28.01 -10.15
N LYS A 921 -16.66 -27.55 -11.19
CA LYS A 921 -18.08 -27.14 -11.18
C LYS A 921 -18.94 -28.18 -10.45
N LEU A 922 -19.70 -27.74 -9.45
CA LEU A 922 -20.74 -28.53 -8.80
C LEU A 922 -22.09 -28.26 -9.46
N LYS A 923 -22.67 -29.32 -10.06
CA LYS A 923 -24.09 -29.48 -10.36
C LYS A 923 -24.66 -30.48 -9.32
N PRO A 924 -25.92 -30.34 -8.87
CA PRO A 924 -26.39 -30.98 -7.65
C PRO A 924 -26.93 -32.39 -7.90
N GLU A 925 -26.67 -33.32 -6.98
CA GLU A 925 -27.34 -34.62 -6.93
C GLU A 925 -27.86 -34.95 -5.53
N ALA A 926 -28.94 -35.73 -5.53
CA ALA A 926 -29.95 -35.86 -4.51
C ALA A 926 -29.62 -36.91 -3.42
N PRO A 927 -30.38 -36.95 -2.30
CA PRO A 927 -30.00 -37.62 -1.06
C PRO A 927 -30.54 -39.05 -0.94
N LYS A 928 -29.74 -39.96 -0.39
CA LYS A 928 -30.13 -41.27 0.17
C LYS A 928 -29.05 -41.68 1.19
N LYS A 929 -29.29 -42.33 2.32
CA LYS A 929 -30.44 -42.61 3.19
C LYS A 929 -29.82 -43.42 4.34
N ASP A 930 -30.01 -43.01 5.59
CA ASP A 930 -29.62 -43.82 6.76
C ASP A 930 -30.58 -44.99 7.00
N PRO A 931 -30.12 -46.14 7.51
CA PRO A 931 -30.95 -47.12 8.20
C PRO A 931 -30.83 -46.89 9.72
N ALA A 932 -31.89 -46.61 10.47
CA ALA A 932 -33.04 -47.45 10.82
C ALA A 932 -33.05 -47.69 12.34
N ALA A 933 -34.05 -47.16 13.03
CA ALA A 933 -34.52 -47.69 14.31
C ALA A 933 -36.03 -47.91 14.21
N LYS A 934 -36.44 -49.17 14.29
CA LYS A 934 -37.83 -49.64 14.29
C LYS A 934 -38.35 -49.65 15.72
N THR A 935 -39.60 -49.23 15.93
CA THR A 935 -40.63 -50.06 16.58
C THR A 935 -42.01 -49.36 16.53
N LYS A 936 -42.99 -50.13 16.08
CA LYS A 936 -44.47 -49.99 16.13
C LYS A 936 -44.96 -51.36 16.68
N PRO A 937 -46.17 -51.57 17.26
CA PRO A 937 -47.43 -51.28 16.54
C PRO A 937 -48.79 -51.16 17.31
N LYS A 938 -49.78 -50.55 16.61
CA LYS A 938 -51.23 -50.95 16.41
C LYS A 938 -52.26 -50.98 17.60
N PRO A 939 -53.61 -51.08 17.35
CA PRO A 939 -54.49 -50.35 16.41
C PRO A 939 -55.98 -50.09 16.87
N GLY A 940 -56.60 -48.99 16.38
CA GLY A 940 -58.02 -48.84 15.91
C GLY A 940 -59.21 -48.85 16.90
N PRO A 941 -60.47 -48.55 16.47
CA PRO A 941 -60.94 -47.79 15.29
C PRO A 941 -62.15 -46.79 15.51
N LYS A 942 -62.33 -45.83 14.57
CA LYS A 942 -63.56 -45.13 14.06
C LYS A 942 -64.58 -44.52 15.09
N LYS A 943 -65.07 -43.26 15.03
CA LYS A 943 -65.92 -42.59 14.00
C LYS A 943 -66.53 -41.27 14.60
N GLY A 944 -66.90 -40.30 13.74
CA GLY A 944 -67.79 -39.13 14.00
C GLY A 944 -67.01 -37.82 14.23
N GLY A 945 -66.97 -36.84 13.32
CA GLY A 945 -68.02 -35.89 12.90
C GLY A 945 -67.79 -34.60 13.71
N GLU A 946 -67.49 -33.41 13.21
CA GLU A 946 -67.94 -32.60 12.07
C GLU A 946 -66.76 -31.70 11.66
N ASP A 947 -66.53 -31.49 10.37
CA ASP A 947 -65.58 -30.48 9.89
C ASP A 947 -66.23 -29.64 8.79
N GLY A 948 -66.03 -28.33 8.96
CA GLY A 948 -66.41 -27.30 8.01
C GLY A 948 -65.68 -27.44 6.68
N GLN A 949 -66.36 -26.99 5.64
CA GLN A 949 -65.91 -26.98 4.26
C GLN A 949 -66.26 -25.60 3.66
N PRO A 950 -65.69 -25.19 2.51
CA PRO A 950 -64.38 -25.60 1.97
C PRO A 950 -63.64 -24.52 1.11
N THR A 951 -62.32 -24.73 0.92
CA THR A 951 -61.57 -24.67 -0.36
C THR A 951 -61.41 -23.34 -1.14
N PRO A 952 -60.63 -23.29 -2.25
CA PRO A 952 -59.36 -23.97 -2.59
C PRO A 952 -58.33 -23.02 -3.27
N VAL A 953 -57.13 -23.55 -3.51
CA VAL A 953 -56.27 -23.16 -4.64
C VAL A 953 -56.14 -24.40 -5.53
N PRO A 954 -56.34 -24.34 -6.87
CA PRO A 954 -55.17 -24.45 -7.76
C PRO A 954 -55.27 -23.80 -9.17
N LYS A 955 -54.09 -23.36 -9.63
CA LYS A 955 -53.48 -23.31 -10.98
C LYS A 955 -54.34 -23.61 -12.23
N THR A 956 -54.14 -22.80 -13.29
CA THR A 956 -53.69 -23.20 -14.65
C THR A 956 -53.53 -21.96 -15.55
N GLY A 957 -52.59 -21.98 -16.49
CA GLY A 957 -52.32 -20.89 -17.43
C GLY A 957 -52.99 -21.03 -18.80
N THR A 958 -52.56 -20.14 -19.71
CA THR A 958 -52.69 -20.10 -21.19
C THR A 958 -53.92 -19.45 -21.84
N SER A 959 -53.66 -18.93 -23.05
CA SER A 959 -54.48 -18.32 -24.12
C SER A 959 -55.03 -16.91 -23.86
N ASP A 960 -54.49 -15.82 -24.40
CA ASP A 960 -54.10 -15.45 -25.78
C ASP A 960 -55.23 -14.72 -26.52
N LEU A 961 -54.88 -13.46 -26.86
CA LEU A 961 -55.16 -12.62 -28.04
C LEU A 961 -56.43 -12.77 -28.91
N GLY A 962 -57.24 -13.82 -28.83
CA GLY A 962 -58.38 -14.01 -29.73
C GLY A 962 -59.45 -12.92 -29.59
N ASP A 963 -59.79 -12.56 -28.36
CA ASP A 963 -60.95 -11.69 -28.10
C ASP A 963 -60.63 -10.20 -28.23
N LYS A 964 -59.37 -9.80 -28.00
CA LYS A 964 -58.93 -8.41 -28.22
C LYS A 964 -58.75 -8.10 -29.71
N LEU A 965 -58.46 -9.11 -30.54
CA LEU A 965 -58.36 -8.94 -31.99
C LEU A 965 -59.75 -8.78 -32.64
N GLN A 966 -60.81 -9.34 -32.07
CA GLN A 966 -62.19 -9.05 -32.50
C GLN A 966 -62.67 -7.64 -32.09
N ALA A 967 -62.21 -7.13 -30.93
CA ALA A 967 -62.51 -5.75 -30.52
C ALA A 967 -61.87 -4.70 -31.44
N MET A 968 -60.65 -4.95 -31.93
CA MET A 968 -59.97 -4.07 -32.89
C MET A 968 -60.56 -4.13 -34.31
N LEU A 969 -61.27 -5.20 -34.67
CA LEU A 969 -61.93 -5.34 -35.98
C LEU A 969 -63.37 -4.77 -36.03
N ALA A 970 -63.98 -4.46 -34.88
CA ALA A 970 -65.30 -3.84 -34.82
C ALA A 970 -65.23 -2.30 -34.74
N ALA A 971 -64.25 -1.71 -34.05
CA ALA A 971 -64.14 -0.23 -33.96
C ALA A 971 -63.68 0.43 -35.27
N ALA A 972 -63.04 -0.33 -36.17
CA ALA A 972 -62.64 0.13 -37.50
C ALA A 972 -63.74 -0.03 -38.58
N LYS A 973 -64.91 -0.57 -38.24
CA LYS A 973 -66.05 -0.65 -39.16
C LYS A 973 -67.20 0.18 -38.63
N LEU A 974 -67.43 1.28 -39.33
CA LEU A 974 -68.58 2.16 -39.20
C LEU A 974 -68.49 3.13 -38.01
N LYS A 975 -68.82 4.40 -38.14
CA LYS A 975 -69.26 5.24 -39.25
C LYS A 975 -69.44 6.59 -38.56
N LYS A 976 -68.96 7.64 -39.20
CA LYS A 976 -69.83 8.70 -39.72
C LYS A 976 -70.81 9.25 -38.67
N GLY A 977 -70.28 10.19 -37.90
CA GLY A 977 -70.92 11.45 -37.55
C GLY A 977 -69.82 12.47 -37.62
#